data_AF-A0A1Y1IQU8-F1
#
_entry.id   AF-A0A1Y1IQU8-F1
#
_cell.length_a   1.000
_cell.length_b   1.000
_cell.length_c   1.000
_cell.angle_alpha   90.00
_cell.angle_beta   90.00
_cell.angle_gamma   90.00
#
_symmetry.space_group_name_H-M   'P 1'
#
loop_
_entity.id
_entity.type
_entity.pdbx_description
1 polymer ?
#
loop_
_entity_poly.entity_id
_entity_poly.type
_entity_poly.pdbx_seq_one_letter_code
_entity_poly.pdbx_strand_id
1 'polypeptide(L)'
;MQKGHSFKAELATNQAAFERSLGAEVLNEETWRKASLDFFKLVGLGIRDCCTLCGPHPKVLLCDGIVGLANSDGGKKPGGLGSTTLDARRTMVHPSRFANGELLEKRSISGRDYCGAGLEGGGMKRKLLLQPELREAVARLSQHRPKDEKLGPRLSKAGFLSLLDGLAHEDPRVVKGIGPGEAEGPLPEDGKRRLLTEQRTMVRDRNLAVYELLRGIQADFEARGMNPNLWESWVGEWTELLYSLGAHDSDEDLIGGAALGVIHKLLLGGEALLEDRRQMGRAAPILRRILDAHGGLTFPAFFMGTLHQLYLLTLAARGTTGFEVEGEFGWVYQAVRPFDEAVWLLREARERPLSQEESGRLEKARALANELLPGVENLSPSPQQWRSMSERQRALLWDRLGRDEEGVELHPLPKGHAFRAEQDALAHYSFPGWEQKRGLPQYSSFEHSDGRSRSSEEFKCATGRSVTEWDAENVPGLVKGGGKMVKRGGGAKRPNRSRGVFVFCCPHRMIYGFHVMLRGESPRDPFAVLYTRLRREHLPKTLVFDNACALRNYCMRRAPAHFADVRFLVDRFHYAKAGAEVHKCGPSNSADSYDSLCWMNTSAVESVNSFLKGFRSLGWYSGLDNFMVILPLLLDAYNAGLKRVDDGKLCIAIAASCWSVGVRHRLLLG
;
A
#
# COMPACT_ATOMS: atom_id res chain seq x y z
N MET A 1 -25.05 16.76 20.68
CA MET A 1 -25.14 18.18 21.08
C MET A 1 -25.50 19.02 19.87
N GLN A 2 -26.57 19.80 19.95
CA GLN A 2 -26.90 20.80 18.94
C GLN A 2 -25.82 21.89 18.92
N LYS A 3 -25.51 22.44 17.73
CA LYS A 3 -24.46 23.45 17.54
C LYS A 3 -24.74 24.69 18.42
N GLY A 4 -23.75 25.10 19.22
CA GLY A 4 -23.68 26.45 19.79
C GLY A 4 -23.83 26.57 21.31
N HIS A 5 -24.00 25.48 22.06
CA HIS A 5 -24.04 25.56 23.52
C HIS A 5 -22.65 25.78 24.13
N SER A 6 -22.50 26.87 24.89
CA SER A 6 -21.33 27.14 25.71
C SER A 6 -21.26 26.15 26.86
N PHE A 7 -20.10 25.53 27.08
CA PHE A 7 -19.85 24.64 28.22
C PHE A 7 -20.25 25.27 29.57
N LYS A 8 -20.15 26.60 29.68
CA LYS A 8 -20.54 27.36 30.87
C LYS A 8 -22.06 27.37 31.13
N ALA A 9 -22.87 27.32 30.07
CA ALA A 9 -24.32 27.29 30.17
C ALA A 9 -24.83 25.89 30.59
N GLU A 10 -24.20 24.83 30.08
CA GLU A 10 -24.50 23.45 30.49
C GLU A 10 -24.13 23.21 31.96
N LEU A 11 -23.01 23.80 32.42
CA LEU A 11 -22.57 23.76 33.81
C LEU A 11 -23.60 24.43 34.74
N ALA A 12 -24.04 25.65 34.41
CA ALA A 12 -25.05 26.37 35.21
C ALA A 12 -26.39 25.62 35.29
N THR A 13 -26.80 24.96 34.21
CA THR A 13 -28.04 24.19 34.16
C THR A 13 -28.01 22.98 35.11
N ASN A 14 -26.86 22.30 35.21
CA ASN A 14 -26.69 21.13 36.08
C ASN A 14 -26.38 21.50 37.54
N GLN A 15 -25.77 22.66 37.79
CA GLN A 15 -25.52 23.17 39.16
C GLN A 15 -26.83 23.32 39.94
N ALA A 16 -27.87 23.85 39.29
CA ALA A 16 -29.21 24.02 39.88
C ALA A 16 -29.92 22.69 40.19
N ALA A 17 -29.47 21.57 39.61
CA ALA A 17 -29.99 20.24 39.93
C ALA A 17 -29.33 19.66 41.20
N PHE A 18 -28.06 19.99 41.46
CA PHE A 18 -27.33 19.56 42.66
C PHE A 18 -27.68 20.40 43.90
N GLU A 19 -28.05 21.68 43.73
CA GLU A 19 -28.56 22.54 44.81
C GLU A 19 -29.87 22.01 45.46
N ARG A 20 -30.58 21.08 44.80
CA ARG A 20 -31.81 20.47 45.32
C ARG A 20 -31.57 19.28 46.27
N SER A 21 -30.32 18.88 46.48
CA SER A 21 -29.97 17.79 47.40
C SER A 21 -29.30 18.36 48.65
N LEU A 22 -30.03 18.36 49.77
CA LEU A 22 -29.52 18.80 51.08
C LEU A 22 -28.33 17.93 51.49
N GLY A 23 -27.13 18.50 51.47
CA GLY A 23 -25.87 17.85 51.89
C GLY A 23 -24.86 17.55 50.78
N ALA A 24 -25.16 17.87 49.50
CA ALA A 24 -24.21 17.69 48.42
C ALA A 24 -23.15 18.82 48.40
N GLU A 25 -21.86 18.47 48.44
CA GLU A 25 -20.77 19.42 48.23
C GLU A 25 -20.78 19.92 46.78
N VAL A 26 -20.87 21.24 46.59
CA VAL A 26 -20.79 21.86 45.27
C VAL A 26 -19.33 21.86 44.82
N LEU A 27 -19.00 21.01 43.88
CA LEU A 27 -17.64 20.89 43.35
C LEU A 27 -17.26 22.15 42.56
N ASN A 28 -16.06 22.67 42.81
CA ASN A 28 -15.51 23.79 42.02
C ASN A 28 -15.20 23.33 40.58
N GLU A 29 -15.03 24.28 39.65
CA GLU A 29 -14.83 23.99 38.22
C GLU A 29 -13.63 23.05 37.96
N GLU A 30 -12.54 23.19 38.73
CA GLU A 30 -11.35 22.36 38.60
C GLU A 30 -11.61 20.92 39.03
N THR A 31 -12.27 20.74 40.18
CA THR A 31 -12.65 19.43 40.70
C THR A 31 -13.71 18.76 39.84
N TRP A 32 -14.64 19.52 39.28
CA TRP A 32 -15.64 18.99 38.35
C TRP A 32 -15.02 18.55 37.03
N ARG A 33 -14.03 19.29 36.50
CA ARG A 33 -13.22 18.83 35.36
C ARG A 33 -12.46 17.54 35.69
N LYS A 34 -11.78 17.47 36.84
CA LYS A 34 -11.06 16.26 37.26
C LYS A 34 -12.01 15.07 37.42
N ALA A 35 -13.11 15.25 38.14
CA ALA A 35 -14.13 14.22 38.35
C ALA A 35 -14.80 13.79 37.04
N SER A 36 -15.08 14.71 36.11
CA SER A 36 -15.61 14.37 34.80
C SER A 36 -14.58 13.61 33.97
N LEU A 37 -13.30 14.00 34.00
CA LEU A 37 -12.22 13.27 33.34
C LEU A 37 -12.05 11.87 33.94
N ASP A 38 -12.14 11.73 35.26
CA ASP A 38 -12.08 10.44 35.95
C ASP A 38 -13.33 9.59 35.70
N PHE A 39 -14.50 10.21 35.58
CA PHE A 39 -15.73 9.55 35.13
C PHE A 39 -15.61 9.08 33.68
N PHE A 40 -15.05 9.88 32.77
CA PHE A 40 -14.76 9.45 31.40
C PHE A 40 -13.72 8.32 31.36
N LYS A 41 -12.72 8.33 32.24
CA LYS A 41 -11.80 7.19 32.42
C LYS A 41 -12.54 5.94 32.90
N LEU A 42 -13.48 6.08 33.83
CA LEU A 42 -14.26 4.98 34.40
C LEU A 42 -15.30 4.41 33.42
N VAL A 43 -16.01 5.27 32.67
CA VAL A 43 -16.96 4.87 31.62
C VAL A 43 -16.24 4.34 30.38
N GLY A 44 -15.01 4.81 30.13
CA GLY A 44 -14.12 4.30 29.10
C GLY A 44 -13.75 2.80 29.24
N LEU A 45 -13.98 2.21 30.42
CA LEU A 45 -13.67 0.80 30.71
C LEU A 45 -14.77 -0.19 30.31
N GLY A 46 -15.92 0.28 29.80
CA GLY A 46 -17.03 -0.58 29.34
C GLY A 46 -17.14 -0.73 27.81
N ILE A 47 -16.10 -0.33 27.06
CA ILE A 47 -16.15 -0.13 25.61
C ILE A 47 -15.85 -1.43 24.88
N ARG A 48 -16.57 -1.67 23.77
CA ARG A 48 -16.31 -2.76 22.83
C ARG A 48 -14.82 -2.84 22.50
N ASP A 49 -14.19 -3.96 22.88
CA ASP A 49 -12.76 -4.22 22.64
C ASP A 49 -12.38 -4.32 21.17
N CYS A 50 -13.30 -4.19 20.21
CA CYS A 50 -13.06 -3.99 18.77
C CYS A 50 -14.38 -3.90 17.99
N CYS A 51 -14.31 -3.78 16.66
CA CYS A 51 -15.48 -3.90 15.79
C CYS A 51 -16.05 -5.33 15.85
N THR A 52 -17.33 -5.49 16.16
CA THR A 52 -17.98 -6.83 16.24
C THR A 52 -17.98 -7.62 14.94
N LEU A 53 -17.83 -6.95 13.79
CA LEU A 53 -17.76 -7.59 12.48
C LEU A 53 -16.33 -7.86 12.00
N CYS A 54 -15.36 -7.07 12.47
CA CYS A 54 -14.00 -7.14 11.95
C CYS A 54 -13.00 -7.74 12.96
N GLY A 55 -13.34 -7.81 14.24
CA GLY A 55 -12.41 -8.19 15.29
C GLY A 55 -11.26 -7.18 15.46
N PRO A 56 -10.17 -7.55 16.16
CA PRO A 56 -9.00 -6.69 16.37
C PRO A 56 -8.14 -6.52 15.11
N HIS A 57 -8.26 -7.41 14.12
CA HIS A 57 -7.47 -7.43 12.89
C HIS A 57 -8.39 -7.41 11.66
N PRO A 58 -8.84 -6.23 11.23
CA PRO A 58 -9.81 -6.12 10.15
C PRO A 58 -9.19 -6.55 8.81
N LYS A 59 -9.91 -7.40 8.06
CA LYS A 59 -9.50 -7.81 6.70
C LYS A 59 -9.41 -6.63 5.73
N VAL A 60 -10.23 -5.59 5.93
CA VAL A 60 -10.16 -4.32 5.21
C VAL A 60 -9.94 -3.20 6.20
N LEU A 61 -8.86 -2.45 5.99
CA LEU A 61 -8.44 -1.36 6.85
C LEU A 61 -8.35 -0.09 6.03
N LEU A 62 -8.77 1.03 6.62
CA LEU A 62 -8.69 2.34 6.03
C LEU A 62 -7.80 3.22 6.90
N CYS A 63 -7.05 4.10 6.26
CA CYS A 63 -6.26 5.09 6.96
C CYS A 63 -6.22 6.40 6.19
N ASP A 64 -6.05 7.50 6.92
CA ASP A 64 -5.92 8.84 6.35
C ASP A 64 -5.38 9.82 7.41
N GLY A 65 -4.73 10.89 6.95
CA GLY A 65 -4.21 11.97 7.77
C GLY A 65 -5.15 13.17 7.83
N ILE A 66 -5.56 13.57 9.03
CA ILE A 66 -6.23 14.87 9.22
C ILE A 66 -5.23 15.96 9.59
N VAL A 67 -5.11 16.94 8.69
CA VAL A 67 -4.26 18.12 8.86
C VAL A 67 -5.04 19.26 9.54
N GLY A 68 -4.34 20.09 10.31
CA GLY A 68 -4.89 21.33 10.87
C GLY A 68 -5.59 21.17 12.23
N LEU A 69 -5.28 20.08 12.95
CA LEU A 69 -5.62 19.96 14.37
C LEU A 69 -4.70 20.84 15.25
N ALA A 70 -3.61 21.39 14.70
CA ALA A 70 -2.76 22.38 15.37
C ALA A 70 -3.06 23.81 14.92
N ASN A 71 -2.68 24.77 15.78
CA ASN A 71 -2.91 26.20 15.58
C ASN A 71 -2.11 26.71 14.36
N SER A 72 -2.78 27.38 13.42
CA SER A 72 -2.19 28.00 12.23
C SER A 72 -1.26 29.17 12.55
N ASP A 73 -1.35 29.71 13.78
CA ASP A 73 -0.83 31.05 14.07
C ASP A 73 0.51 31.03 14.84
N GLY A 74 1.17 29.87 14.91
CA GLY A 74 2.51 29.62 15.45
C GLY A 74 3.10 30.69 16.37
N GLY A 75 2.51 30.90 17.55
CA GLY A 75 3.16 31.65 18.64
C GLY A 75 2.33 32.62 19.48
N LYS A 76 1.02 32.83 19.24
CA LYS A 76 0.28 33.86 20.03
C LYS A 76 -0.46 33.37 21.28
N LYS A 77 -0.65 32.07 21.49
CA LYS A 77 -1.27 31.55 22.72
C LYS A 77 -0.47 30.37 23.27
N PRO A 78 -0.07 30.40 24.56
CA PRO A 78 0.62 29.29 25.20
C PRO A 78 -0.36 28.12 25.30
N GLY A 79 -0.07 27.01 24.61
CA GLY A 79 -0.80 25.76 24.81
C GLY A 79 -1.52 25.15 23.61
N GLY A 80 -1.13 25.38 22.35
CA GLY A 80 -1.56 24.51 21.24
C GLY A 80 -0.56 23.38 20.94
N LEU A 81 -0.88 22.47 20.01
CA LEU A 81 0.09 21.57 19.34
C LEU A 81 1.26 22.32 18.63
N GLY A 82 1.32 23.65 18.76
CA GLY A 82 2.40 24.56 18.38
C GLY A 82 3.33 25.00 19.54
N SER A 83 3.18 24.46 20.76
CA SER A 83 3.99 24.83 21.93
C SER A 83 5.46 24.38 21.79
N THR A 84 6.39 25.19 22.31
CA THR A 84 7.85 25.00 22.24
C THR A 84 8.38 23.69 22.83
N THR A 85 7.58 22.96 23.62
CA THR A 85 7.94 21.65 24.20
C THR A 85 7.84 20.49 23.20
N LEU A 86 7.16 20.69 22.06
CA LEU A 86 7.06 19.72 20.96
C LEU A 86 8.28 19.69 20.04
N ASP A 87 8.99 20.80 19.93
CA ASP A 87 9.99 21.04 18.88
C ASP A 87 11.29 20.23 19.07
N ALA A 88 11.39 19.42 20.13
CA ALA A 88 12.49 18.50 20.40
C ALA A 88 12.12 17.00 20.27
N ARG A 89 10.83 16.65 20.13
CA ARG A 89 10.41 15.23 20.03
C ARG A 89 10.57 14.72 18.61
N ARG A 90 11.11 13.50 18.47
CA ARG A 90 11.16 12.79 17.18
C ARG A 90 9.77 12.30 16.82
N THR A 91 9.40 12.51 15.56
CA THR A 91 8.19 11.92 14.96
C THR A 91 8.17 10.39 15.11
N MET A 92 6.97 9.82 15.27
CA MET A 92 6.75 8.37 15.35
C MET A 92 7.30 7.59 14.15
N VAL A 93 7.48 8.29 13.02
CA VAL A 93 7.99 7.75 11.77
C VAL A 93 9.52 7.87 11.62
N HIS A 94 10.28 8.37 12.61
CA HIS A 94 11.74 8.28 12.53
C HIS A 94 12.25 6.86 12.77
N PRO A 95 13.43 6.51 12.20
CA PRO A 95 14.05 5.23 12.48
C PRO A 95 14.31 5.04 13.98
N SER A 96 14.07 3.83 14.46
CA SER A 96 14.34 3.45 15.84
C SER A 96 15.84 3.49 16.13
N ARG A 97 16.19 3.72 17.39
CA ARG A 97 17.58 3.71 17.88
C ARG A 97 17.73 2.70 19.00
N PHE A 98 18.86 2.00 19.02
CA PHE A 98 19.24 1.14 20.12
C PHE A 98 19.56 1.98 21.37
N ALA A 99 19.72 1.32 22.52
CA ALA A 99 20.01 2.00 23.79
C ALA A 99 21.33 2.80 23.76
N ASN A 100 22.29 2.39 22.93
CA ASN A 100 23.56 3.09 22.69
C ASN A 100 23.42 4.31 21.74
N GLY A 101 22.22 4.59 21.22
CA GLY A 101 21.94 5.70 20.31
C GLY A 101 22.15 5.38 18.83
N GLU A 102 22.70 4.22 18.47
CA GLU A 102 22.87 3.78 17.09
C GLU A 102 21.52 3.57 16.40
N LEU A 103 21.47 3.86 15.09
CA LEU A 103 20.27 3.67 14.30
C LEU A 103 20.06 2.18 14.03
N LEU A 104 18.80 1.72 14.13
CA LEU A 104 18.40 0.43 13.61
C LEU A 104 18.47 0.50 12.08
N GLU A 105 19.60 0.14 11.49
CA GLU A 105 19.83 0.19 10.06
C GLU A 105 19.55 -1.16 9.39
N LYS A 106 18.86 -1.13 8.25
CA LYS A 106 18.73 -2.27 7.34
C LYS A 106 19.40 -1.91 6.02
N ARG A 107 20.51 -2.58 5.74
CA ARG A 107 21.23 -2.42 4.47
C ARG A 107 20.69 -3.39 3.43
N SER A 108 20.62 -2.87 2.23
CA SER A 108 19.94 -3.47 1.09
C SER A 108 20.97 -3.90 0.07
N ILE A 109 21.15 -5.21 -0.13
CA ILE A 109 22.15 -5.78 -1.07
C ILE A 109 21.46 -6.25 -2.35
N SER A 110 21.92 -5.81 -3.51
CA SER A 110 21.40 -6.28 -4.81
C SER A 110 21.57 -7.79 -4.99
N GLY A 111 20.60 -8.48 -5.61
CA GLY A 111 20.65 -9.93 -5.86
C GLY A 111 20.44 -10.82 -4.62
N ARG A 112 20.75 -10.31 -3.42
CA ARG A 112 20.48 -10.97 -2.14
C ARG A 112 19.18 -10.47 -1.51
N ASP A 113 19.01 -9.15 -1.43
CA ASP A 113 17.89 -8.55 -0.71
C ASP A 113 16.77 -8.04 -1.62
N TYR A 114 17.12 -7.75 -2.87
CA TYR A 114 16.26 -7.13 -3.87
C TYR A 114 16.10 -8.03 -5.07
N CYS A 115 14.91 -8.58 -5.24
CA CYS A 115 14.46 -9.10 -6.53
C CYS A 115 13.75 -8.03 -7.36
N GLY A 116 13.86 -6.73 -6.98
CA GLY A 116 12.92 -5.67 -7.42
C GLY A 116 13.45 -4.25 -7.68
N ALA A 117 14.76 -3.96 -7.70
CA ALA A 117 15.26 -2.56 -7.65
C ALA A 117 15.96 -2.04 -8.94
N GLY A 118 15.48 -0.92 -9.47
CA GLY A 118 16.36 0.13 -10.03
C GLY A 118 16.36 1.33 -9.07
N LEU A 119 17.34 2.26 -9.06
CA LEU A 119 18.39 2.62 -10.01
C LEU A 119 19.80 2.73 -9.40
N GLU A 120 20.03 2.25 -8.17
CA GLU A 120 21.39 2.18 -7.59
C GLU A 120 21.70 0.78 -7.06
N GLY A 121 21.35 -0.25 -7.83
CA GLY A 121 21.88 -1.60 -7.64
C GLY A 121 20.97 -2.74 -8.08
N GLY A 122 20.94 -3.01 -9.40
CA GLY A 122 20.94 -4.35 -10.00
C GLY A 122 19.69 -5.26 -9.98
N GLY A 123 18.54 -4.87 -9.40
CA GLY A 123 17.34 -5.72 -9.38
C GLY A 123 16.41 -5.55 -10.60
N MET A 124 15.53 -6.53 -10.80
CA MET A 124 14.46 -6.51 -11.80
C MET A 124 13.50 -5.34 -11.50
N LYS A 125 13.40 -4.34 -12.38
CA LYS A 125 12.39 -3.27 -12.18
C LYS A 125 11.00 -3.90 -12.20
N ARG A 126 10.15 -3.49 -11.26
CA ARG A 126 8.75 -3.94 -11.05
C ARG A 126 7.78 -3.48 -12.15
N LYS A 127 8.27 -3.36 -13.38
CA LYS A 127 7.47 -3.02 -14.55
C LYS A 127 7.85 -3.94 -15.69
N LEU A 128 6.86 -4.34 -16.46
CA LEU A 128 7.03 -5.08 -17.70
C LEU A 128 7.72 -4.19 -18.72
N LEU A 129 7.16 -3.02 -19.00
CA LEU A 129 7.80 -2.01 -19.86
C LEU A 129 8.58 -1.01 -19.02
N LEU A 130 9.89 -0.87 -19.28
CA LEU A 130 10.74 0.06 -18.52
C LEU A 130 10.87 1.42 -19.19
N GLN A 131 10.67 1.46 -20.51
CA GLN A 131 10.79 2.65 -21.32
C GLN A 131 9.54 3.53 -21.17
N PRO A 132 9.66 4.77 -20.65
CA PRO A 132 8.54 5.69 -20.52
C PRO A 132 7.80 5.94 -21.82
N GLU A 133 8.51 6.01 -22.95
CA GLU A 133 7.96 6.30 -24.27
C GLU A 133 7.01 5.19 -24.74
N LEU A 134 7.42 3.92 -24.56
CA LEU A 134 6.61 2.76 -24.90
C LEU A 134 5.41 2.63 -23.95
N ARG A 135 5.61 2.89 -22.65
CA ARG A 135 4.54 2.89 -21.63
C ARG A 135 3.46 3.91 -21.95
N GLU A 136 3.86 5.14 -22.25
CA GLU A 136 2.93 6.20 -22.59
C GLU A 136 2.16 5.86 -23.86
N ALA A 137 2.84 5.38 -24.90
CA ALA A 137 2.19 4.95 -26.13
C ALA A 137 1.18 3.81 -25.89
N VAL A 138 1.50 2.83 -25.04
CA VAL A 138 0.57 1.74 -24.67
C VAL A 138 -0.62 2.27 -23.86
N ALA A 139 -0.42 3.19 -22.93
CA ALA A 139 -1.51 3.83 -22.19
C ALA A 139 -2.41 4.69 -23.10
N ARG A 140 -1.83 5.37 -24.11
CA ARG A 140 -2.60 6.09 -25.14
C ARG A 140 -3.38 5.14 -26.03
N LEU A 141 -2.79 4.01 -26.42
CA LEU A 141 -3.43 2.98 -27.24
C LEU A 141 -4.64 2.38 -26.52
N SER A 142 -4.56 2.17 -25.20
CA SER A 142 -5.64 1.53 -24.43
C SER A 142 -6.95 2.32 -24.48
N GLN A 143 -6.86 3.65 -24.63
CA GLN A 143 -8.02 4.54 -24.63
C GLN A 143 -8.90 4.42 -23.37
N HIS A 144 -8.32 3.95 -22.25
CA HIS A 144 -9.00 3.90 -20.96
C HIS A 144 -9.38 5.31 -20.48
N ARG A 145 -8.54 6.31 -20.79
CA ARG A 145 -8.77 7.73 -20.46
C ARG A 145 -8.57 8.65 -21.65
N PRO A 146 -9.51 8.67 -22.60
CA PRO A 146 -9.35 9.43 -23.84
C PRO A 146 -9.42 10.96 -23.63
N LYS A 147 -9.84 11.42 -22.46
CA LYS A 147 -9.96 12.83 -22.09
C LYS A 147 -8.81 13.33 -21.20
N ASP A 148 -7.83 12.48 -20.86
CA ASP A 148 -6.68 12.92 -20.05
C ASP A 148 -5.72 13.75 -20.92
N GLU A 149 -5.78 15.07 -20.78
CA GLU A 149 -4.93 16.02 -21.53
C GLU A 149 -3.43 15.74 -21.38
N LYS A 150 -3.01 15.14 -20.25
CA LYS A 150 -1.60 14.84 -20.00
C LYS A 150 -1.13 13.54 -20.63
N LEU A 151 -2.06 12.63 -20.96
CA LEU A 151 -1.73 11.42 -21.70
C LEU A 151 -1.68 11.68 -23.20
N GLY A 152 -2.26 12.79 -23.66
CA GLY A 152 -2.30 13.16 -25.06
C GLY A 152 -3.32 12.36 -25.89
N PRO A 153 -3.44 12.66 -27.19
CA PRO A 153 -4.44 12.05 -28.04
C PRO A 153 -4.12 10.57 -28.31
N ARG A 154 -5.13 9.85 -28.82
CA ARG A 154 -4.96 8.49 -29.36
C ARG A 154 -3.77 8.43 -30.32
N LEU A 155 -3.08 7.28 -30.35
CA LEU A 155 -2.02 7.05 -31.32
C LEU A 155 -2.54 7.18 -32.75
N SER A 156 -1.76 7.80 -33.62
CA SER A 156 -1.95 7.72 -35.06
C SER A 156 -1.42 6.38 -35.58
N LYS A 157 -1.73 6.02 -36.84
CA LYS A 157 -1.13 4.86 -37.51
C LYS A 157 0.40 4.87 -37.44
N ALA A 158 1.02 6.02 -37.72
CA ALA A 158 2.47 6.19 -37.63
C ALA A 158 3.00 6.01 -36.20
N GLY A 159 2.27 6.53 -35.20
CA GLY A 159 2.60 6.35 -33.79
C GLY A 159 2.51 4.89 -33.35
N PHE A 160 1.50 4.16 -33.81
CA PHE A 160 1.36 2.72 -33.53
C PHE A 160 2.48 1.90 -34.18
N LEU A 161 2.83 2.17 -35.45
CA LEU A 161 3.96 1.52 -36.10
C LEU A 161 5.29 1.80 -35.36
N SER A 162 5.48 3.05 -34.91
CA SER A 162 6.66 3.42 -34.11
C SER A 162 6.71 2.70 -32.75
N LEU A 163 5.55 2.47 -32.14
CA LEU A 163 5.43 1.65 -30.92
C LEU A 163 5.86 0.20 -31.19
N LEU A 164 5.35 -0.42 -32.26
CA LEU A 164 5.74 -1.78 -32.62
C LEU A 164 7.24 -1.90 -32.92
N ASP A 165 7.80 -0.95 -33.68
CA ASP A 165 9.24 -0.90 -33.97
C ASP A 165 10.07 -0.76 -32.69
N GLY A 166 9.62 0.07 -31.75
CA GLY A 166 10.29 0.26 -30.46
C GLY A 166 10.23 -0.98 -29.56
N LEU A 167 9.12 -1.73 -29.60
CA LEU A 167 8.97 -2.98 -28.86
C LEU A 167 9.79 -4.13 -29.49
N ALA A 168 9.90 -4.18 -30.82
CA ALA A 168 10.66 -5.20 -31.53
C ALA A 168 12.17 -4.90 -31.64
N HIS A 169 12.63 -3.73 -31.17
CA HIS A 169 14.00 -3.29 -31.36
C HIS A 169 15.02 -4.18 -30.62
N GLU A 170 16.05 -4.68 -31.33
CA GLU A 170 17.05 -5.59 -30.75
C GLU A 170 17.89 -4.95 -29.64
N ASP A 171 18.22 -3.66 -29.78
CA ASP A 171 18.93 -2.87 -28.76
C ASP A 171 17.94 -2.04 -27.94
N PRO A 172 17.52 -2.46 -26.73
CA PRO A 172 16.54 -1.74 -25.92
C PRO A 172 17.04 -0.38 -25.39
N ARG A 173 18.31 -0.04 -25.64
CA ARG A 173 18.87 1.27 -25.33
C ARG A 173 18.50 2.34 -26.35
N VAL A 174 18.10 1.96 -27.56
CA VAL A 174 17.71 2.92 -28.61
C VAL A 174 16.35 3.51 -28.25
N VAL A 175 16.27 4.84 -28.22
CA VAL A 175 15.04 5.58 -27.89
C VAL A 175 14.59 6.33 -29.14
N LYS A 176 13.36 6.06 -29.60
CA LYS A 176 12.64 6.87 -30.59
C LYS A 176 11.43 7.51 -29.91
N GLY A 177 11.21 8.80 -30.12
CA GLY A 177 10.00 9.48 -29.64
C GLY A 177 8.76 9.01 -30.38
N ILE A 178 7.62 8.92 -29.69
CA ILE A 178 6.33 8.45 -30.25
C ILE A 178 5.24 9.51 -30.01
N GLY A 179 5.09 10.50 -30.90
CA GLY A 179 4.00 11.49 -30.80
C GLY A 179 4.16 12.78 -31.60
N PRO A 180 3.08 13.60 -31.72
CA PRO A 180 3.13 14.89 -32.41
C PRO A 180 3.62 16.00 -31.46
N GLY A 181 4.84 16.48 -31.70
CA GLY A 181 5.39 17.71 -31.10
C GLY A 181 6.17 17.52 -29.80
N GLU A 182 7.47 17.22 -29.89
CA GLU A 182 8.40 17.42 -28.78
C GLU A 182 9.70 18.07 -29.29
N ALA A 183 9.80 19.38 -29.06
CA ALA A 183 11.03 19.99 -28.64
C ALA A 183 10.95 20.13 -27.11
N GLU A 184 11.85 19.51 -26.36
CA GLU A 184 12.60 20.16 -25.29
C GLU A 184 13.68 19.23 -24.70
N GLY A 185 14.94 19.65 -24.87
CA GLY A 185 16.12 19.09 -24.21
C GLY A 185 17.04 18.27 -25.13
N PRO A 186 18.29 18.71 -25.41
CA PRO A 186 19.24 17.89 -26.14
C PRO A 186 19.57 16.63 -25.32
N LEU A 187 19.39 15.46 -25.96
CA LEU A 187 19.93 14.20 -25.45
C LEU A 187 21.47 14.32 -25.42
N PRO A 188 22.16 13.93 -24.33
CA PRO A 188 23.62 13.88 -24.29
C PRO A 188 24.15 12.97 -25.43
N GLU A 189 25.30 13.32 -26.00
CA GLU A 189 25.83 12.99 -27.35
C GLU A 189 25.77 11.52 -27.88
N ASP A 190 25.32 10.52 -27.11
CA ASP A 190 25.38 9.10 -27.51
C ASP A 190 24.03 8.43 -27.87
N GLY A 191 22.90 9.14 -27.88
CA GLY A 191 21.60 8.67 -28.39
C GLY A 191 20.99 7.40 -27.75
N LYS A 192 21.64 6.79 -26.75
CA LYS A 192 21.28 5.52 -26.11
C LYS A 192 21.02 5.69 -24.62
N ARG A 193 19.95 5.05 -24.11
CA ARG A 193 19.65 4.99 -22.67
C ARG A 193 20.67 4.13 -21.93
N ARG A 194 21.13 4.60 -20.76
CA ARG A 194 21.97 3.81 -19.85
C ARG A 194 21.16 2.65 -19.27
N LEU A 195 21.56 1.43 -19.62
CA LEU A 195 21.06 0.16 -19.07
C LEU A 195 22.26 -0.70 -18.69
N LEU A 196 22.19 -1.34 -17.52
CA LEU A 196 23.18 -2.34 -17.10
C LEU A 196 23.21 -3.48 -18.11
N THR A 197 24.39 -4.05 -18.36
CA THR A 197 24.54 -5.12 -19.35
C THR A 197 23.64 -6.31 -19.02
N GLU A 198 23.54 -6.71 -17.74
CA GLU A 198 22.66 -7.79 -17.31
C GLU A 198 21.16 -7.50 -17.50
N GLN A 199 20.75 -6.24 -17.63
CA GLN A 199 19.34 -5.86 -17.78
C GLN A 199 18.86 -5.89 -19.24
N ARG A 200 19.77 -5.88 -20.23
CA ARG A 200 19.41 -5.69 -21.64
C ARG A 200 18.53 -6.81 -22.18
N THR A 201 18.93 -8.06 -21.95
CA THR A 201 18.17 -9.25 -22.38
C THR A 201 16.79 -9.25 -21.76
N MET A 202 16.69 -9.03 -20.45
CA MET A 202 15.40 -8.94 -19.75
C MET A 202 14.48 -7.86 -20.34
N VAL A 203 15.00 -6.66 -20.62
CA VAL A 203 14.18 -5.58 -21.21
C VAL A 203 13.71 -5.95 -22.61
N ARG A 204 14.60 -6.52 -23.43
CA ARG A 204 14.27 -6.96 -24.78
C ARG A 204 13.17 -8.02 -24.76
N ASP A 205 13.31 -9.05 -23.93
CA ASP A 205 12.36 -10.16 -23.89
C ASP A 205 10.97 -9.71 -23.41
N ARG A 206 10.92 -8.73 -22.49
CA ARG A 206 9.66 -8.10 -22.06
C ARG A 206 9.01 -7.24 -23.13
N ASN A 207 9.81 -6.45 -23.84
CA ASN A 207 9.32 -5.66 -24.96
C ASN A 207 8.74 -6.58 -26.04
N LEU A 208 9.43 -7.69 -26.35
CA LEU A 208 8.96 -8.68 -27.30
C LEU A 208 7.65 -9.35 -26.85
N ALA A 209 7.50 -9.67 -25.56
CA ALA A 209 6.25 -10.22 -25.03
C ALA A 209 5.05 -9.27 -25.24
N VAL A 210 5.26 -7.95 -25.10
CA VAL A 210 4.22 -6.94 -25.36
C VAL A 210 4.01 -6.75 -26.87
N TYR A 211 5.06 -6.83 -27.68
CA TYR A 211 4.94 -6.84 -29.14
C TYR A 211 4.04 -7.99 -29.63
N GLU A 212 4.31 -9.21 -29.15
CA GLU A 212 3.52 -10.42 -29.45
C GLU A 212 2.06 -10.25 -28.99
N LEU A 213 1.84 -9.65 -27.82
CA LEU A 213 0.50 -9.32 -27.34
C LEU A 213 -0.24 -8.39 -28.31
N LEU A 214 0.36 -7.26 -28.70
CA LEU A 214 -0.30 -6.29 -29.59
C LEU A 214 -0.61 -6.91 -30.96
N ARG A 215 0.33 -7.66 -31.55
CA ARG A 215 0.12 -8.38 -32.82
C ARG A 215 -0.97 -9.45 -32.69
N GLY A 216 -0.99 -10.16 -31.57
CA GLY A 216 -2.00 -11.16 -31.26
C GLY A 216 -3.40 -10.57 -31.15
N ILE A 217 -3.56 -9.41 -30.51
CA ILE A 217 -4.84 -8.69 -30.44
C ILE A 217 -5.30 -8.28 -31.85
N GLN A 218 -4.40 -7.80 -32.72
CA GLN A 218 -4.76 -7.47 -34.11
C GLN A 218 -5.32 -8.70 -34.85
N ALA A 219 -4.63 -9.84 -34.74
CA ALA A 219 -5.03 -11.08 -35.39
C ALA A 219 -6.33 -11.65 -34.81
N ASP A 220 -6.53 -11.58 -33.49
CA ASP A 220 -7.78 -11.98 -32.84
C ASP A 220 -8.96 -11.13 -33.30
N PHE A 221 -8.76 -9.81 -33.41
CA PHE A 221 -9.79 -8.90 -33.90
C PHE A 221 -10.15 -9.21 -35.35
N GLU A 222 -9.17 -9.41 -36.22
CA GLU A 222 -9.38 -9.81 -37.60
C GLU A 222 -10.17 -11.13 -37.69
N ALA A 223 -9.77 -12.15 -36.90
CA ALA A 223 -10.46 -13.44 -36.85
C ALA A 223 -11.91 -13.34 -36.36
N ARG A 224 -12.21 -12.36 -35.49
CA ARG A 224 -13.55 -12.08 -34.97
C ARG A 224 -14.36 -11.10 -35.82
N GLY A 225 -13.83 -10.65 -36.97
CA GLY A 225 -14.47 -9.67 -37.84
C GLY A 225 -14.53 -8.25 -37.26
N MET A 226 -13.69 -7.94 -36.27
CA MET A 226 -13.50 -6.62 -35.69
C MET A 226 -12.40 -5.85 -36.44
N ASN A 227 -12.34 -4.52 -36.28
CA ASN A 227 -11.29 -3.71 -36.93
C ASN A 227 -9.91 -3.96 -36.28
N PRO A 228 -8.93 -4.56 -36.99
CA PRO A 228 -7.60 -4.88 -36.46
C PRO A 228 -6.67 -3.65 -36.34
N ASN A 229 -7.09 -2.49 -36.84
CA ASN A 229 -6.38 -1.23 -36.66
C ASN A 229 -6.61 -0.71 -35.24
N LEU A 230 -5.82 -1.16 -34.27
CA LEU A 230 -5.97 -0.79 -32.85
C LEU A 230 -5.86 0.73 -32.59
N TRP A 231 -5.25 1.48 -33.51
CA TRP A 231 -5.20 2.96 -33.46
C TRP A 231 -6.51 3.63 -33.92
N GLU A 232 -7.44 2.89 -34.53
CA GLU A 232 -8.76 3.36 -34.99
C GLU A 232 -9.91 2.79 -34.14
N SER A 233 -9.73 1.63 -33.52
CA SER A 233 -10.77 0.94 -32.75
C SER A 233 -10.56 0.97 -31.23
N TRP A 234 -11.60 0.61 -30.48
CA TRP A 234 -11.49 0.34 -29.05
C TRP A 234 -10.90 -1.07 -28.85
N VAL A 235 -9.94 -1.22 -27.95
CA VAL A 235 -9.21 -2.48 -27.70
C VAL A 235 -9.95 -3.47 -26.80
N GLY A 236 -11.24 -3.27 -26.56
CA GLY A 236 -12.10 -4.25 -25.90
C GLY A 236 -11.67 -4.60 -24.48
N GLU A 237 -11.69 -5.90 -24.18
CA GLU A 237 -11.27 -6.54 -22.93
C GLU A 237 -9.82 -6.24 -22.52
N TRP A 238 -8.99 -5.78 -23.47
CA TRP A 238 -7.57 -5.47 -23.22
C TRP A 238 -7.34 -4.06 -22.67
N THR A 239 -8.36 -3.21 -22.65
CA THR A 239 -8.28 -1.79 -22.25
C THR A 239 -7.61 -1.58 -20.90
N GLU A 240 -8.11 -2.25 -19.86
CA GLU A 240 -7.61 -2.05 -18.49
C GLU A 240 -6.20 -2.63 -18.30
N LEU A 241 -5.90 -3.75 -18.96
CA LEU A 241 -4.57 -4.35 -18.92
C LEU A 241 -3.55 -3.41 -19.57
N LEU A 242 -3.80 -2.99 -20.81
CA LEU A 242 -2.90 -2.11 -21.56
C LEU A 242 -2.71 -0.78 -20.83
N TYR A 243 -3.78 -0.19 -20.28
CA TYR A 243 -3.62 1.01 -19.46
C TYR A 243 -2.74 0.76 -18.24
N SER A 244 -2.94 -0.35 -17.52
CA SER A 244 -2.13 -0.69 -16.35
C SER A 244 -0.65 -0.86 -16.70
N LEU A 245 -0.32 -1.52 -17.82
CA LEU A 245 1.06 -1.68 -18.31
C LEU A 245 1.75 -0.34 -18.66
N GLY A 246 0.95 0.66 -19.08
CA GLY A 246 1.44 2.00 -19.41
C GLY A 246 1.42 2.98 -18.23
N ALA A 247 0.58 2.72 -17.22
CA ALA A 247 0.36 3.61 -16.09
C ALA A 247 1.61 3.79 -15.22
N HIS A 248 1.59 4.81 -14.37
CA HIS A 248 2.78 5.19 -13.61
C HIS A 248 3.00 4.33 -12.35
N ASP A 249 2.00 3.59 -11.90
CA ASP A 249 2.10 2.53 -10.89
C ASP A 249 2.79 1.26 -11.43
N SER A 250 2.91 0.22 -10.60
CA SER A 250 3.76 -0.95 -10.90
C SER A 250 2.91 -2.17 -11.27
N ASP A 251 3.35 -2.94 -12.27
CA ASP A 251 2.54 -3.96 -12.98
C ASP A 251 2.30 -5.24 -12.17
N GLU A 252 3.15 -5.49 -11.18
CA GLU A 252 3.10 -6.67 -10.31
C GLU A 252 1.86 -6.71 -9.41
N ASP A 253 1.00 -5.68 -9.44
CA ASP A 253 -0.31 -5.73 -8.79
C ASP A 253 -1.39 -6.40 -9.65
N LEU A 254 -1.15 -6.59 -10.95
CA LEU A 254 -2.10 -7.24 -11.84
C LEU A 254 -2.40 -8.69 -11.42
N ILE A 255 -1.43 -9.33 -10.76
CA ILE A 255 -1.57 -10.66 -10.16
C ILE A 255 -1.41 -10.52 -8.65
N GLY A 256 -2.49 -10.72 -7.91
CA GLY A 256 -2.41 -10.87 -6.45
C GLY A 256 -1.68 -12.14 -6.03
N GLY A 257 -1.09 -12.14 -4.84
CA GLY A 257 -0.47 -13.33 -4.26
C GLY A 257 -1.38 -14.55 -4.30
N ALA A 258 -2.65 -14.38 -3.95
CA ALA A 258 -3.64 -15.45 -4.02
C ALA A 258 -3.97 -15.91 -5.45
N ALA A 259 -3.64 -15.18 -6.52
CA ALA A 259 -3.86 -15.63 -7.89
C ALA A 259 -2.67 -16.40 -8.48
N LEU A 260 -1.48 -16.38 -7.85
CA LEU A 260 -0.26 -16.95 -8.41
C LEU A 260 -0.41 -18.43 -8.78
N GLY A 261 -0.91 -19.27 -7.86
CA GLY A 261 -1.09 -20.70 -8.14
C GLY A 261 -2.04 -20.99 -9.30
N VAL A 262 -3.07 -20.14 -9.50
CA VAL A 262 -3.97 -20.26 -10.65
C VAL A 262 -3.24 -19.89 -11.95
N ILE A 263 -2.50 -18.77 -11.95
CA ILE A 263 -1.74 -18.33 -13.13
C ILE A 263 -0.64 -19.34 -13.49
N HIS A 264 0.07 -19.87 -12.49
CA HIS A 264 1.06 -20.94 -12.65
C HIS A 264 0.43 -22.17 -13.32
N LYS A 265 -0.70 -22.66 -12.80
CA LYS A 265 -1.44 -23.78 -13.41
C LYS A 265 -1.78 -23.53 -14.88
N LEU A 266 -2.28 -22.34 -15.21
CA LEU A 266 -2.63 -21.95 -16.58
C LEU A 266 -1.40 -21.87 -17.49
N LEU A 267 -0.29 -21.34 -16.98
CA LEU A 267 1.00 -21.26 -17.71
C LEU A 267 1.58 -22.64 -17.99
N LEU A 268 1.31 -23.65 -17.14
CA LEU A 268 1.68 -25.04 -17.36
C LEU A 268 0.65 -25.84 -18.19
N GLY A 269 -0.24 -25.15 -18.92
CA GLY A 269 -1.21 -25.77 -19.84
C GLY A 269 -2.42 -26.41 -19.16
N GLY A 270 -2.66 -26.12 -17.88
CA GLY A 270 -3.91 -26.50 -17.21
C GLY A 270 -5.08 -25.58 -17.58
N GLU A 271 -6.30 -26.02 -17.26
CA GLU A 271 -7.53 -25.24 -17.45
C GLU A 271 -8.06 -24.69 -16.13
N ALA A 272 -8.65 -23.50 -16.16
CA ALA A 272 -9.28 -22.88 -15.00
C ALA A 272 -10.59 -23.59 -14.61
N LEU A 273 -10.70 -23.93 -13.32
CA LEU A 273 -11.94 -24.38 -12.71
C LEU A 273 -12.79 -23.20 -12.21
N LEU A 274 -14.02 -23.48 -11.78
CA LEU A 274 -14.90 -22.45 -11.21
C LEU A 274 -14.28 -21.74 -10.00
N GLU A 275 -13.58 -22.46 -9.13
CA GLU A 275 -12.93 -21.84 -7.96
C GLU A 275 -11.69 -21.04 -8.35
N ASP A 276 -10.91 -21.51 -9.34
CA ASP A 276 -9.78 -20.76 -9.91
C ASP A 276 -10.24 -19.39 -10.42
N ARG A 277 -11.35 -19.39 -11.17
CA ARG A 277 -12.00 -18.18 -11.66
C ARG A 277 -12.41 -17.27 -10.50
N ARG A 278 -13.06 -17.78 -9.45
CA ARG A 278 -13.45 -16.99 -8.27
C ARG A 278 -12.24 -16.39 -7.55
N GLN A 279 -11.16 -17.15 -7.44
CA GLN A 279 -9.90 -16.70 -6.86
C GLN A 279 -9.27 -15.58 -7.68
N MET A 280 -9.24 -15.71 -9.02
CA MET A 280 -8.84 -14.62 -9.92
C MET A 280 -9.75 -13.41 -9.79
N GLY A 281 -11.06 -13.56 -9.63
CA GLY A 281 -11.97 -12.41 -9.42
C GLY A 281 -11.62 -11.62 -8.15
N ARG A 282 -11.17 -12.29 -7.10
CA ARG A 282 -10.74 -11.66 -5.83
C ARG A 282 -9.35 -11.02 -5.91
N ALA A 283 -8.43 -11.60 -6.68
CA ALA A 283 -7.00 -11.28 -6.60
C ALA A 283 -6.37 -10.76 -7.90
N ALA A 284 -7.01 -10.93 -9.05
CA ALA A 284 -6.55 -10.51 -10.37
C ALA A 284 -7.76 -10.20 -11.30
N PRO A 285 -8.65 -9.26 -10.94
CA PRO A 285 -9.95 -9.09 -11.60
C PRO A 285 -9.86 -8.71 -13.09
N ILE A 286 -8.82 -7.96 -13.47
CA ILE A 286 -8.57 -7.61 -14.89
C ILE A 286 -8.27 -8.88 -15.70
N LEU A 287 -7.37 -9.73 -15.19
CA LEU A 287 -7.04 -11.01 -15.83
C LEU A 287 -8.23 -11.97 -15.83
N ARG A 288 -9.07 -11.93 -14.78
CA ARG A 288 -10.32 -12.71 -14.75
C ARG A 288 -11.26 -12.31 -15.88
N ARG A 289 -11.44 -11.02 -16.15
CA ARG A 289 -12.29 -10.54 -17.25
C ARG A 289 -11.77 -10.97 -18.62
N ILE A 290 -10.45 -10.90 -18.84
CA ILE A 290 -9.83 -11.38 -20.07
C ILE A 290 -10.05 -12.90 -20.22
N LEU A 291 -9.83 -13.68 -19.16
CA LEU A 291 -10.08 -15.12 -19.19
C LEU A 291 -11.53 -15.45 -19.55
N ASP A 292 -12.49 -14.75 -18.94
CA ASP A 292 -13.92 -14.93 -19.21
C ASP A 292 -14.31 -14.53 -20.65
N ALA A 293 -13.70 -13.48 -21.20
CA ALA A 293 -13.91 -13.07 -22.59
C ALA A 293 -13.44 -14.13 -23.60
N HIS A 294 -12.48 -14.97 -23.22
CA HIS A 294 -11.96 -16.09 -24.02
C HIS A 294 -12.49 -17.46 -23.55
N GLY A 295 -13.74 -17.52 -23.05
CA GLY A 295 -14.42 -18.78 -22.74
C GLY A 295 -14.19 -19.32 -21.32
N GLY A 296 -13.35 -18.66 -20.52
CA GLY A 296 -13.22 -18.93 -19.09
C GLY A 296 -12.31 -20.10 -18.70
N LEU A 297 -11.74 -20.84 -19.66
CA LEU A 297 -10.90 -22.02 -19.40
C LEU A 297 -9.40 -21.72 -19.51
N THR A 298 -8.98 -21.08 -20.60
CA THR A 298 -7.56 -20.78 -20.88
C THR A 298 -7.41 -19.39 -21.47
N PHE A 299 -6.24 -18.79 -21.29
CA PHE A 299 -5.89 -17.55 -21.99
C PHE A 299 -5.53 -17.82 -23.46
N PRO A 300 -5.71 -16.83 -24.35
CA PRO A 300 -5.27 -16.97 -25.74
C PRO A 300 -3.75 -17.13 -25.83
N ALA A 301 -3.30 -17.91 -26.81
CA ALA A 301 -1.89 -18.31 -26.92
C ALA A 301 -0.91 -17.12 -26.98
N PHE A 302 -1.28 -16.05 -27.70
CA PHE A 302 -0.47 -14.84 -27.85
C PHE A 302 -0.28 -14.05 -26.55
N PHE A 303 -1.14 -14.27 -25.53
CA PHE A 303 -1.02 -13.59 -24.25
C PHE A 303 -0.08 -14.31 -23.26
N MET A 304 0.21 -15.59 -23.49
CA MET A 304 0.94 -16.43 -22.53
C MET A 304 2.35 -15.91 -22.23
N GLY A 305 3.04 -15.34 -23.22
CA GLY A 305 4.37 -14.72 -23.00
C GLY A 305 4.31 -13.50 -22.08
N THR A 306 3.32 -12.62 -22.27
CA THR A 306 3.10 -11.48 -21.37
C THR A 306 2.68 -11.95 -19.98
N LEU A 307 1.77 -12.91 -19.88
CA LEU A 307 1.32 -13.48 -18.61
C LEU A 307 2.48 -14.10 -17.82
N HIS A 308 3.39 -14.79 -18.51
CA HIS A 308 4.58 -15.37 -17.91
C HIS A 308 5.49 -14.29 -17.30
N GLN A 309 5.76 -13.22 -18.03
CA GLN A 309 6.58 -12.11 -17.53
C GLN A 309 5.93 -11.40 -16.33
N LEU A 310 4.60 -11.22 -16.35
CA LEU A 310 3.84 -10.68 -15.22
C LEU A 310 3.90 -11.60 -14.00
N TYR A 311 3.84 -12.92 -14.19
CA TYR A 311 3.97 -13.91 -13.12
C TYR A 311 5.36 -13.81 -12.46
N LEU A 312 6.44 -13.82 -13.24
CA LEU A 312 7.80 -13.70 -12.72
C LEU A 312 8.03 -12.37 -11.98
N LEU A 313 7.51 -11.26 -12.51
CA LEU A 313 7.52 -9.95 -11.85
C LEU A 313 6.83 -9.99 -10.50
N THR A 314 5.66 -10.63 -10.44
CA THR A 314 4.87 -10.76 -9.21
C THR A 314 5.59 -11.63 -8.20
N LEU A 315 6.14 -12.78 -8.61
CA LEU A 315 6.89 -13.69 -7.75
C LEU A 315 8.11 -12.98 -7.14
N ALA A 316 8.86 -12.25 -7.95
CA ALA A 316 10.03 -11.48 -7.52
C ALA A 316 9.66 -10.33 -6.56
N ALA A 317 8.54 -9.66 -6.81
CA ALA A 317 8.07 -8.55 -5.99
C ALA A 317 7.65 -8.96 -4.58
N ARG A 318 7.33 -10.24 -4.35
CA ARG A 318 7.02 -10.77 -3.02
C ARG A 318 8.23 -10.87 -2.10
N GLY A 319 9.41 -10.46 -2.55
CA GLY A 319 10.63 -10.51 -1.73
C GLY A 319 11.17 -11.93 -1.55
N THR A 320 10.77 -12.85 -2.43
CA THR A 320 11.39 -14.16 -2.60
C THR A 320 12.88 -13.95 -2.92
N THR A 321 13.80 -14.66 -2.27
CA THR A 321 15.26 -14.48 -2.49
C THR A 321 15.96 -15.80 -2.71
N GLY A 322 17.09 -15.76 -3.41
CA GLY A 322 17.94 -16.92 -3.66
C GLY A 322 18.12 -17.17 -5.14
N PHE A 323 18.66 -16.20 -5.87
CA PHE A 323 19.16 -16.51 -7.21
C PHE A 323 20.50 -17.22 -7.11
N GLU A 324 21.43 -16.70 -6.30
CA GLU A 324 22.75 -17.32 -6.13
C GLU A 324 23.40 -16.91 -4.80
N VAL A 325 23.96 -17.87 -4.07
CA VAL A 325 24.91 -17.62 -2.98
C VAL A 325 26.07 -18.58 -3.20
N GLU A 326 27.28 -18.03 -3.36
CA GLU A 326 28.52 -18.84 -3.43
C GLU A 326 28.53 -19.90 -4.54
N GLY A 327 27.88 -19.61 -5.68
CA GLY A 327 27.80 -20.53 -6.83
C GLY A 327 26.66 -21.56 -6.76
N GLU A 328 25.87 -21.57 -5.68
CA GLU A 328 24.67 -22.42 -5.57
C GLU A 328 23.40 -21.65 -5.90
N PHE A 329 22.55 -22.26 -6.73
CA PHE A 329 21.22 -21.76 -7.02
C PHE A 329 20.35 -21.76 -5.77
N GLY A 330 19.81 -20.60 -5.40
CA GLY A 330 18.89 -20.55 -4.27
C GLY A 330 17.51 -21.11 -4.61
N TRP A 331 16.71 -21.36 -3.57
CA TRP A 331 15.44 -22.08 -3.66
C TRP A 331 14.42 -21.47 -4.63
N VAL A 332 14.44 -20.15 -4.84
CA VAL A 332 13.57 -19.48 -5.81
C VAL A 332 13.98 -19.82 -7.23
N TYR A 333 15.27 -19.73 -7.54
CA TYR A 333 15.76 -20.07 -8.88
C TYR A 333 15.58 -21.57 -9.17
N GLN A 334 15.75 -22.44 -8.17
CA GLN A 334 15.47 -23.86 -8.30
C GLN A 334 14.00 -24.15 -8.67
N ALA A 335 13.06 -23.30 -8.25
CA ALA A 335 11.65 -23.41 -8.63
C ALA A 335 11.34 -22.76 -10.00
N VAL A 336 11.96 -21.61 -10.30
CA VAL A 336 11.72 -20.85 -11.55
C VAL A 336 12.33 -21.55 -12.77
N ARG A 337 13.53 -22.13 -12.66
CA ARG A 337 14.21 -22.78 -13.78
C ARG A 337 13.38 -23.88 -14.48
N PRO A 338 12.82 -24.89 -13.77
CA PRO A 338 11.97 -25.88 -14.42
C PRO A 338 10.65 -25.28 -14.93
N PHE A 339 10.15 -24.22 -14.29
CA PHE A 339 8.98 -23.51 -14.76
C PHE A 339 9.22 -22.80 -16.11
N ASP A 340 10.33 -22.07 -16.25
CA ASP A 340 10.74 -21.43 -17.50
C ASP A 340 10.89 -22.46 -18.63
N GLU A 341 11.53 -23.60 -18.34
CA GLU A 341 11.71 -24.70 -19.29
C GLU A 341 10.36 -25.28 -19.75
N ALA A 342 9.43 -25.51 -18.82
CA ALA A 342 8.10 -26.03 -19.14
C ALA A 342 7.29 -25.04 -19.98
N VAL A 343 7.30 -23.74 -19.64
CA VAL A 343 6.60 -22.70 -20.41
C VAL A 343 7.17 -22.57 -21.81
N TRP A 344 8.49 -22.64 -21.97
CA TRP A 344 9.15 -22.61 -23.27
C TRP A 344 8.79 -23.84 -24.13
N LEU A 345 8.88 -25.05 -23.58
CA LEU A 345 8.50 -26.29 -24.29
C LEU A 345 7.02 -26.31 -24.67
N LEU A 346 6.12 -25.77 -23.84
CA LEU A 346 4.70 -25.61 -24.18
C LEU A 346 4.46 -24.62 -25.30
N ARG A 347 5.29 -23.57 -25.42
CA ARG A 347 5.26 -22.66 -26.57
C ARG A 347 5.70 -23.38 -27.83
N GLU A 348 6.83 -24.07 -27.80
CA GLU A 348 7.35 -24.86 -28.92
C GLU A 348 6.33 -25.91 -29.41
N ALA A 349 5.67 -26.61 -28.49
CA ALA A 349 4.66 -27.63 -28.79
C ALA A 349 3.45 -27.10 -29.59
N ARG A 350 3.20 -25.78 -29.57
CA ARG A 350 2.13 -25.15 -30.36
C ARG A 350 2.56 -24.84 -31.79
N GLU A 351 3.85 -24.63 -31.99
CA GLU A 351 4.42 -24.30 -33.31
C GLU A 351 4.83 -25.57 -34.06
N ARG A 352 5.29 -26.60 -33.33
CA ARG A 352 5.68 -27.89 -33.89
C ARG A 352 5.45 -29.05 -32.91
N PRO A 353 5.34 -30.30 -33.41
CA PRO A 353 5.43 -31.48 -32.56
C PRO A 353 6.77 -31.53 -31.82
N LEU A 354 6.73 -31.89 -30.53
CA LEU A 354 7.93 -32.16 -29.73
C LEU A 354 8.46 -33.57 -29.99
N SER A 355 9.77 -33.74 -29.93
CA SER A 355 10.41 -35.06 -29.89
C SER A 355 10.11 -35.78 -28.57
N GLN A 356 10.32 -37.11 -28.54
CA GLN A 356 10.11 -37.90 -27.33
C GLN A 356 10.97 -37.42 -26.14
N GLU A 357 12.19 -36.96 -26.41
CA GLU A 357 13.08 -36.38 -25.40
C GLU A 357 12.53 -35.04 -24.87
N GLU A 358 12.10 -34.15 -25.76
CA GLU A 358 11.49 -32.87 -25.39
C GLU A 358 10.19 -33.05 -24.60
N SER A 359 9.35 -34.02 -24.98
CA SER A 359 8.16 -34.37 -24.21
C SER A 359 8.50 -34.90 -22.81
N GLY A 360 9.53 -35.76 -22.70
CA GLY A 360 10.01 -36.24 -21.40
C GLY A 360 10.55 -35.11 -20.50
N ARG A 361 11.28 -34.16 -21.10
CA ARG A 361 11.76 -32.95 -20.40
C ARG A 361 10.62 -32.06 -19.95
N LEU A 362 9.60 -31.86 -20.79
CA LEU A 362 8.42 -31.07 -20.46
C LEU A 362 7.71 -31.65 -19.23
N GLU A 363 7.42 -32.95 -19.22
CA GLU A 363 6.72 -33.57 -18.08
C GLU A 363 7.53 -33.51 -16.79
N LYS A 364 8.85 -33.74 -16.86
CA LYS A 364 9.74 -33.58 -15.71
C LYS A 364 9.77 -32.15 -15.19
N ALA A 365 9.86 -31.17 -16.09
CA ALA A 365 9.88 -29.76 -15.77
C ALA A 365 8.57 -29.30 -15.12
N ARG A 366 7.41 -29.75 -15.66
CA ARG A 366 6.08 -29.51 -15.07
C ARG A 366 5.95 -30.11 -13.68
N ALA A 367 6.39 -31.36 -13.48
CA ALA A 367 6.32 -32.02 -12.18
C ALA A 367 7.12 -31.25 -11.13
N LEU A 368 8.36 -30.87 -11.46
CA LEU A 368 9.23 -30.13 -10.54
C LEU A 368 8.72 -28.71 -10.26
N ALA A 369 8.19 -28.01 -11.27
CA ALA A 369 7.58 -26.70 -11.09
C ALA A 369 6.36 -26.76 -10.15
N ASN A 370 5.47 -27.74 -10.33
CA ASN A 370 4.31 -27.95 -9.46
C ASN A 370 4.70 -28.32 -8.02
N GLU A 371 5.82 -29.01 -7.82
CA GLU A 371 6.34 -29.34 -6.49
C GLU A 371 6.91 -28.10 -5.78
N LEU A 372 7.71 -27.29 -6.48
CA LEU A 372 8.53 -26.26 -5.85
C LEU A 372 7.88 -24.87 -5.78
N LEU A 373 7.12 -24.47 -6.81
CA LEU A 373 6.56 -23.12 -6.87
C LEU A 373 5.55 -22.79 -5.76
N PRO A 374 4.67 -23.70 -5.30
CA PRO A 374 3.73 -23.36 -4.22
C PRO A 374 4.42 -22.85 -2.95
N GLY A 375 5.60 -23.37 -2.62
CA GLY A 375 6.38 -22.88 -1.48
C GLY A 375 6.91 -21.47 -1.71
N VAL A 376 7.34 -21.14 -2.93
CA VAL A 376 7.85 -19.82 -3.31
C VAL A 376 6.72 -18.79 -3.37
N GLU A 377 5.61 -19.14 -4.02
CA GLU A 377 4.42 -18.29 -4.14
C GLU A 377 3.87 -17.90 -2.77
N ASN A 378 3.80 -18.85 -1.84
CA ASN A 378 3.24 -18.61 -0.51
C ASN A 378 4.26 -18.13 0.53
N LEU A 379 5.54 -17.97 0.16
CA LEU A 379 6.64 -17.70 1.10
C LEU A 379 6.69 -18.73 2.25
N SER A 380 6.35 -19.98 1.94
CA SER A 380 6.22 -21.09 2.87
C SER A 380 6.87 -22.33 2.27
N PRO A 381 8.21 -22.43 2.30
CA PRO A 381 8.96 -23.53 1.69
C PRO A 381 8.50 -24.88 2.24
N SER A 382 8.49 -25.90 1.38
CA SER A 382 8.26 -27.28 1.80
C SER A 382 9.36 -27.75 2.77
N PRO A 383 9.14 -28.82 3.56
CA PRO A 383 10.18 -29.37 4.43
C PRO A 383 11.47 -29.73 3.68
N GLN A 384 11.35 -30.15 2.41
CA GLN A 384 12.49 -30.45 1.55
C GLN A 384 13.22 -29.18 1.11
N GLN A 385 12.48 -28.17 0.63
CA GLN A 385 13.05 -26.87 0.27
C GLN A 385 13.75 -26.22 1.47
N TRP A 386 13.16 -26.36 2.67
CA TRP A 386 13.75 -25.82 3.91
C TRP A 386 15.07 -26.51 4.26
N ARG A 387 15.15 -27.83 4.12
CA ARG A 387 16.38 -28.61 4.40
C ARG A 387 17.50 -28.31 3.40
N SER A 388 17.16 -28.00 2.15
CA SER A 388 18.15 -27.63 1.13
C SER A 388 18.63 -26.18 1.25
N MET A 389 18.00 -25.35 2.08
CA MET A 389 18.42 -23.96 2.28
C MET A 389 19.64 -23.87 3.20
N SER A 390 20.59 -23.01 2.84
CA SER A 390 21.67 -22.62 3.75
C SER A 390 21.11 -21.89 4.98
N GLU A 391 21.86 -21.88 6.08
CA GLU A 391 21.48 -21.14 7.31
C GLU A 391 21.20 -19.67 7.02
N ARG A 392 22.01 -19.05 6.17
CA ARG A 392 21.85 -17.67 5.72
C ARG A 392 20.53 -17.43 4.98
N GLN A 393 20.10 -18.37 4.15
CA GLN A 393 18.82 -18.29 3.43
C GLN A 393 17.64 -18.40 4.41
N ARG A 394 17.72 -19.33 5.37
CA ARG A 394 16.69 -19.52 6.41
C ARG A 394 16.54 -18.29 7.28
N ALA A 395 17.65 -17.74 7.79
CA ALA A 395 17.66 -16.53 8.60
C ALA A 395 17.09 -15.32 7.83
N LEU A 396 17.47 -15.14 6.57
CA LEU A 396 16.96 -14.07 5.72
C LEU A 396 15.45 -14.20 5.47
N LEU A 397 14.95 -15.42 5.24
CA LEU A 397 13.53 -15.66 5.04
C LEU A 397 12.73 -15.38 6.32
N TRP A 398 13.22 -15.79 7.49
CA TRP A 398 12.56 -15.49 8.77
C TRP A 398 12.50 -14.00 9.09
N ASP A 399 13.61 -13.25 8.94
CA ASP A 399 13.63 -11.79 9.10
C ASP A 399 12.58 -11.12 8.20
N ARG A 400 12.48 -11.55 6.94
CA ARG A 400 11.51 -11.04 5.96
C ARG A 400 10.06 -11.34 6.30
N LEU A 401 9.82 -12.49 6.89
CA LEU A 401 8.50 -12.89 7.38
C LEU A 401 8.15 -12.21 8.72
N GLY A 402 9.09 -11.47 9.31
CA GLY A 402 8.91 -10.80 10.59
C GLY A 402 8.87 -11.78 11.75
N ARG A 403 9.67 -12.84 11.67
CA ARG A 403 9.92 -13.85 12.71
C ARG A 403 11.31 -13.63 13.32
N ASP A 404 11.55 -14.15 14.50
CA ASP A 404 12.90 -14.17 15.11
C ASP A 404 13.80 -15.26 14.50
N GLU A 405 15.02 -15.40 15.06
CA GLU A 405 16.04 -16.32 14.56
C GLU A 405 15.67 -17.79 14.75
N GLU A 406 14.68 -18.10 15.60
CA GLU A 406 14.12 -19.43 15.81
C GLU A 406 12.87 -19.67 14.97
N GLY A 407 12.43 -18.68 14.18
CA GLY A 407 11.22 -18.72 13.37
C GLY A 407 9.94 -18.54 14.18
N VAL A 408 10.07 -18.11 15.44
CA VAL A 408 8.98 -17.82 16.38
C VAL A 408 8.42 -16.43 16.11
N GLU A 409 7.15 -16.25 16.47
CA GLU A 409 6.44 -14.99 16.28
C GLU A 409 6.96 -13.92 17.23
N LEU A 410 7.17 -12.70 16.70
CA LEU A 410 7.59 -11.58 17.52
C LEU A 410 6.55 -11.26 18.62
N HIS A 411 7.06 -11.14 19.84
CA HIS A 411 6.31 -10.72 21.01
C HIS A 411 6.27 -9.18 21.13
N PRO A 412 5.25 -8.62 21.80
CA PRO A 412 5.22 -7.19 22.13
C PRO A 412 6.49 -6.76 22.88
N LEU A 413 7.06 -5.63 22.46
CA LEU A 413 8.19 -5.04 23.15
C LEU A 413 7.77 -4.59 24.56
N PRO A 414 8.59 -4.86 25.60
CA PRO A 414 8.26 -4.49 26.97
C PRO A 414 8.09 -2.97 27.11
N LYS A 415 7.30 -2.54 28.10
CA LYS A 415 7.18 -1.12 28.44
C LYS A 415 8.56 -0.56 28.76
N GLY A 416 8.88 0.63 28.25
CA GLY A 416 10.19 1.27 28.44
C GLY A 416 11.28 0.83 27.45
N HIS A 417 11.01 -0.12 26.55
CA HIS A 417 11.96 -0.48 25.49
C HIS A 417 12.33 0.75 24.62
N ALA A 418 13.60 0.88 24.24
CA ALA A 418 14.12 2.06 23.52
C ALA A 418 13.34 2.36 22.23
N PHE A 419 12.99 1.34 21.45
CA PHE A 419 12.21 1.50 20.22
C PHE A 419 10.75 1.94 20.45
N ARG A 420 10.23 1.75 21.67
CA ARG A 420 8.83 1.95 22.02
C ARG A 420 8.57 3.29 22.69
N ALA A 421 9.53 3.79 23.47
CA ALA A 421 9.40 5.02 24.25
C ALA A 421 8.93 6.23 23.42
N GLU A 422 9.48 6.44 22.22
CA GLU A 422 9.10 7.54 21.34
C GLU A 422 7.69 7.35 20.73
N GLN A 423 7.32 6.12 20.38
CA GLN A 423 6.03 5.86 19.75
C GLN A 423 4.87 5.99 20.74
N ASP A 424 5.02 5.49 21.97
CA ASP A 424 3.98 5.59 22.99
C ASP A 424 3.69 7.05 23.39
N ALA A 425 4.65 7.96 23.20
CA ALA A 425 4.47 9.39 23.49
C ALA A 425 3.65 10.16 22.44
N LEU A 426 3.56 9.63 21.21
CA LEU A 426 2.92 10.29 20.06
C LEU A 426 1.84 9.43 19.42
N ALA A 427 1.49 8.29 20.00
CA ALA A 427 0.52 7.37 19.43
C ALA A 427 -0.35 6.71 20.49
N HIS A 428 -1.52 6.26 20.07
CA HIS A 428 -2.41 5.46 20.87
C HIS A 428 -3.01 4.33 20.04
N TYR A 429 -2.70 3.10 20.43
CA TYR A 429 -3.16 1.86 19.82
C TYR A 429 -3.50 0.87 20.93
N SER A 430 -4.76 0.87 21.36
CA SER A 430 -5.23 0.14 22.54
C SER A 430 -5.70 -1.29 22.24
N PHE A 431 -5.91 -1.64 20.96
CA PHE A 431 -6.40 -2.96 20.60
C PHE A 431 -5.35 -4.06 20.78
N PRO A 432 -5.75 -5.25 21.29
CA PRO A 432 -4.88 -6.42 21.34
C PRO A 432 -4.27 -6.70 19.97
N GLY A 433 -2.97 -6.98 19.95
CA GLY A 433 -2.23 -7.26 18.73
C GLY A 433 -1.72 -6.01 17.98
N TRP A 434 -2.03 -4.79 18.44
CA TRP A 434 -1.48 -3.53 17.90
C TRP A 434 -0.31 -2.97 18.73
N GLU A 435 0.17 -3.73 19.70
CA GLU A 435 1.39 -3.41 20.44
C GLU A 435 2.59 -3.43 19.50
N GLN A 436 3.57 -2.57 19.77
CA GLN A 436 4.79 -2.53 18.99
C GLN A 436 5.61 -3.81 19.23
N LYS A 437 5.99 -4.48 18.15
CA LYS A 437 6.72 -5.76 18.15
C LYS A 437 8.15 -5.62 17.63
N ARG A 438 8.44 -4.56 16.88
CA ARG A 438 9.77 -4.29 16.32
C ARG A 438 10.03 -2.80 16.14
N GLY A 439 11.31 -2.45 16.02
CA GLY A 439 11.74 -1.10 15.66
C GLY A 439 11.44 -0.79 14.19
N LEU A 440 11.37 0.50 13.86
CA LEU A 440 11.30 0.99 12.50
C LEU A 440 12.73 1.12 11.95
N PRO A 441 13.16 0.29 10.99
CA PRO A 441 14.51 0.38 10.45
C PRO A 441 14.69 1.61 9.55
N GLN A 442 15.90 2.13 9.50
CA GLN A 442 16.38 3.02 8.45
C GLN A 442 16.85 2.15 7.27
N TYR A 443 16.31 2.42 6.08
CA TYR A 443 16.79 1.76 4.86
C TYR A 443 17.84 2.64 4.18
N SER A 444 19.12 2.46 4.53
CA SER A 444 20.20 3.40 4.16
C SER A 444 20.38 3.62 2.65
N SER A 445 20.01 2.64 1.83
CA SER A 445 20.01 2.77 0.35
C SER A 445 18.94 3.72 -0.19
N PHE A 446 17.85 3.95 0.56
CA PHE A 446 16.74 4.79 0.12
C PHE A 446 16.49 5.98 1.01
N GLU A 447 17.13 6.04 2.18
CA GLU A 447 16.79 7.00 3.22
C GLU A 447 18.01 7.74 3.76
N HIS A 448 17.77 8.96 4.21
CA HIS A 448 18.70 9.69 5.09
C HIS A 448 18.66 9.09 6.51
N SER A 449 19.57 9.50 7.41
CA SER A 449 19.65 9.00 8.79
C SER A 449 18.43 9.33 9.65
N ASP A 450 17.68 10.36 9.27
CA ASP A 450 16.38 10.68 9.85
C ASP A 450 15.22 9.89 9.20
N GLY A 451 15.53 9.04 8.22
CA GLY A 451 14.63 8.13 7.53
C GLY A 451 13.83 8.74 6.38
N ARG A 452 14.06 10.02 6.03
CA ARG A 452 13.43 10.61 4.84
C ARG A 452 13.87 9.87 3.58
N SER A 453 12.92 9.56 2.69
CA SER A 453 13.26 9.04 1.35
C SER A 453 14.18 10.01 0.61
N ARG A 454 15.25 9.48 0.01
CA ARG A 454 16.17 10.17 -0.91
C ARG A 454 15.54 10.45 -2.27
N SER A 455 14.35 9.90 -2.50
CA SER A 455 13.59 10.03 -3.74
C SER A 455 12.32 10.84 -3.52
N SER A 456 11.65 11.18 -4.61
CA SER A 456 10.39 11.93 -4.59
C SER A 456 9.18 11.16 -4.03
N GLU A 457 9.36 9.93 -3.54
CA GLU A 457 8.28 9.11 -2.94
C GLU A 457 7.50 9.81 -1.81
N GLU A 458 8.15 10.72 -1.07
CA GLU A 458 7.55 11.46 0.04
C GLU A 458 7.35 12.95 -0.32
N PHE A 459 6.68 13.25 -1.45
CA PHE A 459 6.45 14.61 -1.95
C PHE A 459 5.94 15.62 -0.90
N LYS A 460 5.09 15.19 0.05
CA LYS A 460 4.52 16.03 1.13
C LYS A 460 5.53 16.34 2.27
N CYS A 461 6.73 15.75 2.26
CA CYS A 461 7.78 15.88 3.29
C CYS A 461 9.12 16.44 2.74
N ALA A 462 9.14 16.96 1.51
CA ALA A 462 10.35 17.21 0.72
C ALA A 462 11.23 18.42 1.12
N THR A 463 10.97 19.13 2.23
CA THR A 463 11.69 20.38 2.55
C THR A 463 13.11 20.22 3.07
N GLY A 464 13.62 19.00 3.21
CA GLY A 464 15.05 18.81 3.50
C GLY A 464 15.44 18.95 4.99
N ARG A 465 14.52 19.40 5.85
CA ARG A 465 14.82 19.98 7.16
C ARG A 465 13.93 19.38 8.24
N SER A 466 14.46 19.18 9.44
CA SER A 466 13.64 19.03 10.64
C SER A 466 12.69 20.23 10.76
N VAL A 467 11.55 20.07 11.45
CA VAL A 467 10.64 21.19 11.71
C VAL A 467 11.40 22.37 12.32
N THR A 468 12.36 22.07 13.19
CA THR A 468 13.27 23.00 13.85
C THR A 468 14.21 23.73 12.87
N GLU A 469 14.85 23.02 11.93
CA GLU A 469 15.72 23.62 10.89
C GLU A 469 14.90 24.42 9.85
N TRP A 470 13.69 23.96 9.51
CA TRP A 470 12.81 24.66 8.59
C TRP A 470 12.28 25.96 9.22
N ASP A 471 11.83 25.91 10.47
CA ASP A 471 11.33 27.05 11.23
C ASP A 471 12.45 28.06 11.54
N ALA A 472 13.67 27.60 11.86
CA ALA A 472 14.83 28.47 12.10
C ALA A 472 15.23 29.30 10.88
N GLU A 473 15.07 28.76 9.67
CA GLU A 473 15.48 29.42 8.43
C GLU A 473 14.38 30.22 7.73
N ASN A 474 13.11 29.78 7.83
CA ASN A 474 12.00 30.38 7.08
C ASN A 474 11.11 31.29 7.92
N VAL A 475 11.34 31.34 9.24
CA VAL A 475 10.58 32.18 10.16
C VAL A 475 11.53 32.86 11.17
N PRO A 476 12.15 34.00 10.79
CA PRO A 476 12.99 34.77 11.70
C PRO A 476 12.22 35.14 12.97
N GLY A 477 12.74 34.76 14.13
CA GLY A 477 12.19 35.13 15.45
C GLY A 477 11.51 34.01 16.27
N LEU A 478 11.48 32.75 15.79
CA LEU A 478 10.97 31.62 16.59
C LEU A 478 12.02 30.96 17.50
N VAL A 479 13.31 31.10 17.18
CA VAL A 479 14.42 30.67 18.06
C VAL A 479 14.82 31.86 18.93
N LYS A 480 14.67 31.74 20.25
CA LYS A 480 15.14 32.76 21.21
C LYS A 480 16.64 32.99 21.02
N GLY A 481 17.02 34.14 20.45
CA GLY A 481 18.41 34.62 20.44
C GLY A 481 18.91 35.38 19.20
N GLY A 482 18.14 35.47 18.10
CA GLY A 482 18.61 36.14 16.86
C GLY A 482 18.00 37.53 16.64
N GLY A 483 18.84 38.57 16.64
CA GLY A 483 18.47 39.97 16.44
C GLY A 483 17.91 40.33 15.05
N LYS A 484 17.33 41.54 15.01
CA LYS A 484 16.67 42.20 13.86
C LYS A 484 17.45 42.14 12.53
N MET A 485 16.75 41.82 11.43
CA MET A 485 16.77 42.62 10.18
C MET A 485 15.58 42.29 9.25
N VAL A 486 15.28 43.23 8.36
CA VAL A 486 14.01 43.49 7.66
C VAL A 486 14.15 43.22 6.14
N LYS A 487 13.11 42.69 5.46
CA LYS A 487 12.43 43.37 4.32
C LYS A 487 11.25 42.58 3.72
N ARG A 488 10.20 43.33 3.39
CA ARG A 488 8.94 42.94 2.73
C ARG A 488 9.16 42.73 1.23
N GLY A 489 8.54 41.68 0.68
CA GLY A 489 8.30 41.52 -0.77
C GLY A 489 8.38 40.07 -1.22
N GLY A 490 7.24 39.38 -1.27
CA GLY A 490 7.14 37.95 -1.59
C GLY A 490 6.74 37.13 -0.36
N GLY A 491 5.44 36.89 -0.19
CA GLY A 491 4.92 36.17 0.96
C GLY A 491 5.37 34.72 0.98
N ALA A 492 6.46 34.41 1.69
CA ALA A 492 6.77 33.05 2.13
C ALA A 492 5.65 32.59 3.07
N LYS A 493 4.61 31.97 2.50
CA LYS A 493 3.54 31.34 3.27
C LYS A 493 4.16 30.18 4.04
N ARG A 494 4.10 30.22 5.38
CA ARG A 494 4.29 29.01 6.19
C ARG A 494 3.36 27.91 5.63
N PRO A 495 3.81 26.65 5.47
CA PRO A 495 2.86 25.57 5.23
C PRO A 495 2.03 25.44 6.51
N ASN A 496 0.81 25.98 6.50
CA ASN A 496 -0.22 25.83 7.54
C ASN A 496 -0.70 24.37 7.71
N ARG A 497 0.17 23.36 7.49
CA ARG A 497 -0.23 22.01 7.09
C ARG A 497 0.59 20.85 7.68
N SER A 498 1.48 21.05 8.65
CA SER A 498 2.38 19.97 9.11
C SER A 498 1.97 19.24 10.38
N ARG A 499 0.97 19.72 11.14
CA ARG A 499 0.62 19.16 12.46
C ARG A 499 -0.82 18.66 12.50
N GLY A 500 -1.00 17.36 12.76
CA GLY A 500 -2.26 16.65 12.60
C GLY A 500 -2.27 15.28 13.27
N VAL A 501 -3.22 14.44 12.90
CA VAL A 501 -3.34 13.06 13.39
C VAL A 501 -3.57 12.13 12.21
N PHE A 502 -2.89 10.99 12.21
CA PHE A 502 -3.10 9.92 11.26
C PHE A 502 -3.90 8.81 11.93
N VAL A 503 -5.02 8.40 11.33
CA VAL A 503 -6.01 7.52 11.96
C VAL A 503 -6.19 6.24 11.16
N PHE A 504 -6.41 5.13 11.86
CA PHE A 504 -6.80 3.85 11.28
C PHE A 504 -8.23 3.49 11.68
N CYS A 505 -9.06 3.08 10.72
CA CYS A 505 -10.39 2.57 11.02
C CYS A 505 -10.80 1.43 10.08
N CYS A 506 -11.80 0.63 10.46
CA CYS A 506 -12.43 -0.32 9.52
C CYS A 506 -13.59 0.35 8.74
N PRO A 507 -14.18 -0.31 7.72
CA PRO A 507 -15.30 0.24 6.94
C PRO A 507 -16.54 0.61 7.79
N HIS A 508 -16.66 0.05 8.99
CA HIS A 508 -17.72 0.37 9.96
C HIS A 508 -17.44 1.62 10.80
N ARG A 509 -16.36 2.35 10.49
CA ARG A 509 -15.86 3.56 11.16
C ARG A 509 -15.24 3.34 12.54
N MET A 510 -15.11 2.09 12.99
CA MET A 510 -14.46 1.76 14.25
C MET A 510 -12.96 2.09 14.15
N ILE A 511 -12.46 2.98 15.03
CA ILE A 511 -11.09 3.54 15.02
C ILE A 511 -10.09 2.68 15.80
N TYR A 512 -9.15 2.03 15.11
CA TYR A 512 -8.16 1.12 15.73
C TYR A 512 -6.99 1.82 16.41
N GLY A 513 -6.81 3.10 16.15
CA GLY A 513 -5.80 3.90 16.79
C GLY A 513 -5.29 5.00 15.90
N PHE A 514 -4.35 5.75 16.44
CA PHE A 514 -3.83 6.94 15.78
C PHE A 514 -2.40 7.24 16.22
N HIS A 515 -1.75 8.11 15.45
CA HIS A 515 -0.56 8.81 15.90
C HIS A 515 -0.57 10.27 15.47
N VAL A 516 0.15 11.10 16.22
CA VAL A 516 0.32 12.52 15.95
C VAL A 516 1.33 12.69 14.82
N MET A 517 0.92 13.39 13.78
CA MET A 517 1.79 13.81 12.69
C MET A 517 2.45 15.13 13.10
N LEU A 518 3.77 15.12 13.23
CA LEU A 518 4.59 16.33 13.45
C LEU A 518 5.15 16.89 12.13
N ARG A 519 4.95 16.17 11.02
CA ARG A 519 5.33 16.54 9.66
C ARG A 519 4.14 16.31 8.72
N GLY A 520 4.30 16.74 7.47
CA GLY A 520 3.32 16.41 6.44
C GLY A 520 3.14 14.90 6.32
N GLU A 521 1.87 14.49 6.20
CA GLU A 521 1.46 13.13 5.93
C GLU A 521 2.25 12.51 4.76
N SER A 522 2.69 11.27 4.92
CA SER A 522 3.54 10.55 3.98
C SER A 522 3.10 9.08 3.90
N PRO A 523 3.39 8.37 2.79
CA PRO A 523 3.35 6.90 2.74
C PRO A 523 4.04 6.21 3.92
N ARG A 524 4.97 6.90 4.58
CA ARG A 524 5.66 6.39 5.77
C ARG A 524 4.76 6.23 7.00
N ASP A 525 3.76 7.08 7.17
CA ASP A 525 2.85 7.04 8.34
C ASP A 525 2.11 5.69 8.42
N PRO A 526 1.44 5.21 7.36
CA PRO A 526 0.83 3.90 7.40
C PRO A 526 1.85 2.75 7.42
N PHE A 527 2.98 2.87 6.71
CA PHE A 527 4.04 1.86 6.75
C PHE A 527 4.57 1.64 8.17
N ALA A 528 4.88 2.70 8.90
CA ALA A 528 5.46 2.62 10.23
C ALA A 528 4.55 1.85 11.20
N VAL A 529 3.25 2.12 11.16
CA VAL A 529 2.25 1.46 12.02
C VAL A 529 2.11 0.00 11.64
N LEU A 530 1.83 -0.30 10.37
CA LEU A 530 1.62 -1.67 9.90
C LEU A 530 2.87 -2.52 10.13
N TYR A 531 4.05 -1.98 9.78
CA TYR A 531 5.31 -2.67 9.94
C TYR A 531 5.72 -2.83 11.40
N THR A 532 5.57 -1.85 12.30
CA THR A 532 6.11 -2.03 13.66
C THR A 532 5.17 -2.78 14.60
N ARG A 533 3.88 -2.86 14.27
CA ARG A 533 2.82 -3.34 15.20
C ARG A 533 2.13 -4.61 14.75
N LEU A 534 1.90 -4.80 13.45
CA LEU A 534 1.17 -5.96 12.98
C LEU A 534 2.11 -7.09 12.59
N ARG A 535 1.73 -8.31 12.97
CA ARG A 535 2.33 -9.51 12.38
C ARG A 535 1.82 -9.66 10.96
N ARG A 536 2.57 -10.39 10.13
CA ARG A 536 2.26 -10.53 8.71
C ARG A 536 0.86 -11.12 8.50
N GLU A 537 0.52 -12.12 9.29
CA GLU A 537 -0.77 -12.81 9.33
C GLU A 537 -1.92 -11.94 9.87
N HIS A 538 -1.61 -10.84 10.57
CA HIS A 538 -2.57 -9.87 11.09
C HIS A 538 -2.70 -8.61 10.23
N LEU A 539 -1.92 -8.50 9.14
CA LEU A 539 -2.08 -7.41 8.18
C LEU A 539 -3.45 -7.49 7.49
N PRO A 540 -4.02 -6.34 7.09
CA PRO A 540 -5.25 -6.35 6.30
C PRO A 540 -5.00 -7.00 4.94
N LYS A 541 -6.01 -7.71 4.43
CA LYS A 541 -6.00 -8.18 3.03
C LYS A 541 -6.11 -7.01 2.06
N THR A 542 -6.80 -5.96 2.45
CA THR A 542 -6.96 -4.73 1.68
C THR A 542 -6.77 -3.50 2.56
N LEU A 543 -5.84 -2.62 2.17
CA LEU A 543 -5.63 -1.31 2.76
C LEU A 543 -6.14 -0.24 1.79
N VAL A 544 -7.05 0.60 2.26
CA VAL A 544 -7.60 1.73 1.50
C VAL A 544 -6.99 3.04 2.00
N PHE A 545 -6.41 3.82 1.08
CA PHE A 545 -5.70 5.07 1.37
C PHE A 545 -5.71 6.01 0.15
N ASP A 546 -5.79 7.33 0.33
CA ASP A 546 -5.85 8.31 -0.76
C ASP A 546 -4.63 8.21 -1.71
N ASN A 547 -3.45 7.92 -1.14
CA ASN A 547 -2.17 7.80 -1.81
C ASN A 547 -1.65 6.35 -1.75
N ALA A 548 -2.57 5.39 -1.85
CA ALA A 548 -2.28 3.96 -1.78
C ALA A 548 -1.23 3.49 -2.81
N CYS A 549 -1.18 4.09 -4.01
CA CYS A 549 -0.21 3.73 -5.04
C CYS A 549 1.24 4.06 -4.63
N ALA A 550 1.46 5.21 -3.98
CA ALA A 550 2.76 5.59 -3.45
C ALA A 550 3.10 4.75 -2.20
N LEU A 551 2.12 4.48 -1.34
CA LEU A 551 2.27 3.58 -0.19
C LEU A 551 2.69 2.19 -0.59
N ARG A 552 2.04 1.61 -1.59
CA ARG A 552 2.41 0.31 -2.15
C ARG A 552 3.87 0.30 -2.59
N ASN A 553 4.26 1.30 -3.38
CA ASN A 553 5.64 1.45 -3.83
C ASN A 553 6.61 1.55 -2.65
N TYR A 554 6.26 2.32 -1.64
CA TYR A 554 7.02 2.52 -0.41
C TYR A 554 7.21 1.20 0.37
N CYS A 555 6.12 0.47 0.63
CA CYS A 555 6.09 -0.81 1.34
C CYS A 555 6.92 -1.86 0.60
N MET A 556 6.68 -2.04 -0.70
CA MET A 556 7.27 -3.12 -1.49
C MET A 556 8.76 -2.90 -1.79
N ARG A 557 9.31 -1.68 -1.65
CA ARG A 557 10.77 -1.42 -1.71
C ARG A 557 11.49 -1.71 -0.39
N ARG A 558 10.76 -1.71 0.72
CA ARG A 558 11.32 -1.78 2.08
C ARG A 558 11.13 -3.16 2.70
N ALA A 559 9.91 -3.67 2.68
CA ALA A 559 9.54 -4.94 3.28
C ALA A 559 8.58 -5.74 2.37
N PRO A 560 9.00 -6.11 1.14
CA PRO A 560 8.13 -6.77 0.17
C PRO A 560 7.48 -8.06 0.68
N ALA A 561 8.23 -8.93 1.37
CA ALA A 561 7.71 -10.19 1.91
C ALA A 561 6.69 -9.98 3.03
N HIS A 562 6.86 -8.92 3.83
CA HIS A 562 5.94 -8.56 4.89
C HIS A 562 4.60 -8.09 4.31
N PHE A 563 4.64 -7.27 3.26
CA PHE A 563 3.43 -6.70 2.63
C PHE A 563 2.91 -7.51 1.43
N ALA A 564 3.48 -8.68 1.15
CA ALA A 564 3.26 -9.43 -0.10
C ALA A 564 1.78 -9.80 -0.36
N ASP A 565 0.98 -9.95 0.69
CA ASP A 565 -0.44 -10.32 0.58
C ASP A 565 -1.40 -9.15 0.83
N VAL A 566 -0.88 -7.93 0.98
CA VAL A 566 -1.70 -6.72 1.19
C VAL A 566 -2.03 -6.09 -0.15
N ARG A 567 -3.33 -5.91 -0.43
CA ARG A 567 -3.79 -5.09 -1.55
C ARG A 567 -3.87 -3.63 -1.15
N PHE A 568 -3.32 -2.74 -1.97
CA PHE A 568 -3.37 -1.29 -1.74
C PHE A 568 -4.31 -0.65 -2.74
N LEU A 569 -5.38 -0.01 -2.26
CA LEU A 569 -6.41 0.58 -3.12
C LEU A 569 -6.67 2.03 -2.75
N VAL A 570 -6.96 2.83 -3.76
CA VAL A 570 -7.36 4.22 -3.58
C VAL A 570 -8.83 4.26 -3.21
N ASP A 571 -9.19 5.11 -2.25
CA ASP A 571 -10.60 5.35 -1.92
C ASP A 571 -11.38 5.82 -3.15
N ARG A 572 -12.64 5.40 -3.27
CA ARG A 572 -13.51 5.71 -4.42
C ARG A 572 -13.61 7.20 -4.72
N PHE A 573 -13.76 8.06 -3.72
CA PHE A 573 -13.89 9.50 -3.96
C PHE A 573 -12.59 10.14 -4.46
N HIS A 574 -11.45 9.55 -4.09
CA HIS A 574 -10.14 9.97 -4.53
C HIS A 574 -9.78 9.40 -5.90
N TYR A 575 -10.25 8.18 -6.19
CA TYR A 575 -10.04 7.54 -7.47
C TYR A 575 -10.92 8.16 -8.57
N ALA A 576 -12.22 8.33 -8.29
CA ALA A 576 -13.20 8.89 -9.19
C ALA A 576 -13.99 10.03 -8.54
N LYS A 577 -14.14 11.15 -9.26
CA LYS A 577 -14.91 12.32 -8.84
C LYS A 577 -16.05 12.56 -9.82
N ALA A 578 -17.29 12.57 -9.33
CA ALA A 578 -18.50 12.75 -10.14
C ALA A 578 -18.60 11.78 -11.34
N GLY A 579 -18.19 10.53 -11.16
CA GLY A 579 -18.22 9.50 -12.20
C GLY A 579 -17.06 9.54 -13.20
N ALA A 580 -16.14 10.51 -13.07
CA ALA A 580 -14.92 10.56 -13.88
C ALA A 580 -13.70 10.11 -13.06
N GLU A 581 -12.90 9.18 -13.58
CA GLU A 581 -11.63 8.80 -12.95
C GLU A 581 -10.65 9.97 -12.99
N VAL A 582 -10.24 10.44 -11.80
CA VAL A 582 -9.30 11.57 -11.66
C VAL A 582 -7.89 11.12 -11.24
N HIS A 583 -7.78 9.92 -10.65
CA HIS A 583 -6.52 9.39 -10.15
C HIS A 583 -5.78 8.58 -11.20
N LYS A 584 -4.55 8.92 -11.59
CA LYS A 584 -3.87 8.42 -12.81
C LYS A 584 -3.28 7.01 -12.78
N CYS A 585 -3.47 6.27 -11.70
CA CYS A 585 -2.97 4.89 -11.62
C CYS A 585 -3.90 3.94 -12.36
N GLY A 586 -3.40 2.74 -12.66
CA GLY A 586 -4.18 1.69 -13.31
C GLY A 586 -5.42 1.26 -12.50
N PRO A 587 -6.44 0.69 -13.17
CA PRO A 587 -7.65 0.15 -12.55
C PRO A 587 -7.39 -0.87 -11.42
N SER A 588 -6.21 -1.51 -11.40
CA SER A 588 -5.78 -2.36 -10.28
C SER A 588 -5.82 -1.66 -8.91
N ASN A 589 -5.72 -0.34 -8.86
CA ASN A 589 -5.81 0.47 -7.63
C ASN A 589 -7.24 0.94 -7.33
N SER A 590 -8.21 0.68 -8.22
CA SER A 590 -9.60 1.04 -8.01
C SER A 590 -10.29 0.04 -7.10
N ALA A 591 -10.95 0.52 -6.05
CA ALA A 591 -11.81 -0.34 -5.23
C ALA A 591 -12.96 -0.96 -6.04
N ASP A 592 -13.42 -0.30 -7.11
CA ASP A 592 -14.52 -0.77 -7.95
C ASP A 592 -14.14 -1.92 -8.87
N SER A 593 -12.85 -2.17 -9.08
CA SER A 593 -12.39 -3.34 -9.82
C SER A 593 -12.52 -4.65 -9.06
N TYR A 594 -12.86 -4.61 -7.76
CA TYR A 594 -12.96 -5.79 -6.89
C TYR A 594 -14.37 -5.95 -6.33
N ASP A 595 -15.09 -6.98 -6.77
CA ASP A 595 -16.47 -7.27 -6.35
C ASP A 595 -16.63 -7.34 -4.83
N SER A 596 -15.63 -7.90 -4.15
CA SER A 596 -15.63 -8.03 -2.69
C SER A 596 -15.73 -6.69 -1.96
N LEU A 597 -15.36 -5.58 -2.61
CA LEU A 597 -15.35 -4.25 -2.03
C LEU A 597 -16.57 -3.42 -2.44
N CYS A 598 -17.37 -3.86 -3.43
CA CYS A 598 -18.52 -3.13 -3.97
C CYS A 598 -19.43 -2.55 -2.89
N TRP A 599 -19.70 -3.32 -1.83
CA TRP A 599 -20.60 -2.96 -0.73
C TRP A 599 -19.90 -2.36 0.50
N MET A 600 -18.59 -2.19 0.46
CA MET A 600 -17.84 -1.63 1.60
C MET A 600 -17.75 -0.11 1.51
N ASN A 601 -17.85 0.53 2.68
CA ASN A 601 -17.64 1.97 2.79
C ASN A 601 -16.13 2.30 2.76
N THR A 602 -15.61 2.59 1.57
CA THR A 602 -14.21 2.99 1.37
C THR A 602 -13.90 4.41 1.87
N SER A 603 -14.94 5.21 2.18
CA SER A 603 -14.79 6.57 2.72
C SER A 603 -15.07 6.65 4.22
N ALA A 604 -15.06 5.51 4.93
CA ALA A 604 -15.28 5.46 6.37
C ALA A 604 -14.31 6.37 7.14
N VAL A 605 -13.05 6.42 6.70
CA VAL A 605 -12.03 7.28 7.32
C VAL A 605 -12.32 8.78 7.10
N GLU A 606 -12.93 9.15 5.97
CA GLU A 606 -13.37 10.53 5.75
C GLU A 606 -14.52 10.94 6.68
N SER A 607 -15.42 10.00 6.99
CA SER A 607 -16.44 10.23 8.03
C SER A 607 -15.82 10.41 9.41
N VAL A 608 -14.76 9.67 9.74
CA VAL A 608 -14.00 9.83 10.99
C VAL A 608 -13.29 11.17 11.00
N ASN A 609 -12.62 11.54 9.91
CA ASN A 609 -11.95 12.83 9.77
C ASN A 609 -12.94 14.00 9.84
N SER A 610 -14.15 13.86 9.29
CA SER A 610 -15.22 14.84 9.45
C SER A 610 -15.63 15.06 10.92
N PHE A 611 -15.73 13.99 11.71
CA PHE A 611 -15.94 14.09 13.15
C PHE A 611 -14.77 14.82 13.84
N LEU A 612 -13.53 14.45 13.52
CA LEU A 612 -12.33 15.08 14.11
C LEU A 612 -12.17 16.55 13.73
N LYS A 613 -12.63 16.97 12.55
CA LYS A 613 -12.67 18.39 12.16
C LYS A 613 -13.47 19.24 13.15
N GLY A 614 -14.49 18.68 13.80
CA GLY A 614 -15.28 19.34 14.84
C GLY A 614 -14.48 19.68 16.11
N PHE A 615 -13.36 19.00 16.35
CA PHE A 615 -12.51 19.15 17.54
C PHE A 615 -11.20 19.87 17.26
N ARG A 616 -11.07 20.57 16.11
CA ARG A 616 -9.87 21.37 15.81
C ARG A 616 -9.54 22.39 16.88
N SER A 617 -10.56 23.02 17.48
CA SER A 617 -10.38 23.94 18.60
C SER A 617 -9.69 23.29 19.80
N LEU A 618 -9.97 22.02 20.09
CA LEU A 618 -9.32 21.27 21.18
C LEU A 618 -7.80 21.19 20.97
N GLY A 619 -7.35 20.83 19.78
CA GLY A 619 -5.92 20.76 19.46
C GLY A 619 -5.24 22.14 19.35
N TRP A 620 -6.02 23.21 19.11
CA TRP A 620 -5.52 24.59 19.13
C TRP A 620 -5.23 25.11 20.54
N TYR A 621 -5.99 24.63 21.54
CA TYR A 621 -5.90 25.07 22.94
C TYR A 621 -5.34 24.01 23.90
N SER A 622 -4.87 22.87 23.39
CA SER A 622 -4.20 21.82 24.18
C SER A 622 -2.73 21.66 23.77
N GLY A 623 -1.82 21.63 24.76
CA GLY A 623 -0.45 21.14 24.55
C GLY A 623 -0.47 19.65 24.20
N LEU A 624 0.63 19.11 23.66
CA LEU A 624 0.68 17.70 23.23
C LEU A 624 0.30 16.74 24.34
N ASP A 625 0.84 16.90 25.56
CA ASP A 625 0.60 15.92 26.62
C ASP A 625 -0.89 15.89 27.01
N ASN A 626 -1.55 17.05 27.07
CA ASN A 626 -3.01 17.13 27.26
C ASN A 626 -3.76 16.55 26.06
N PHE A 627 -3.30 16.81 24.84
CA PHE A 627 -3.90 16.27 23.63
C PHE A 627 -3.82 14.73 23.57
N MET A 628 -2.69 14.17 23.97
CA MET A 628 -2.47 12.72 24.07
C MET A 628 -3.27 12.05 25.19
N VAL A 629 -3.81 12.82 26.13
CA VAL A 629 -4.80 12.32 27.12
C VAL A 629 -6.22 12.45 26.60
N ILE A 630 -6.57 13.59 26.00
CA ILE A 630 -7.96 13.89 25.63
C ILE A 630 -8.38 13.17 24.35
N LEU A 631 -7.49 13.08 23.35
CA LEU A 631 -7.84 12.49 22.06
C LEU A 631 -8.20 11.00 22.20
N PRO A 632 -7.44 10.14 22.90
CA PRO A 632 -7.86 8.75 23.12
C PRO A 632 -9.27 8.65 23.72
N LEU A 633 -9.56 9.41 24.79
CA LEU A 633 -10.89 9.43 25.41
C LEU A 633 -11.99 9.84 24.43
N LEU A 634 -11.72 10.81 23.57
CA LEU A 634 -12.66 11.25 22.53
C LEU A 634 -12.92 10.15 21.49
N LEU A 635 -11.86 9.46 21.05
CA LEU A 635 -11.97 8.37 20.08
C LEU A 635 -12.67 7.15 20.69
N ASP A 636 -12.38 6.85 21.95
CA ASP A 636 -13.04 5.79 22.71
C ASP A 636 -14.53 6.09 22.87
N ALA A 637 -14.90 7.33 23.23
CA ALA A 637 -16.28 7.76 23.26
C ALA A 637 -16.96 7.70 21.87
N TYR A 638 -16.25 8.04 20.80
CA TYR A 638 -16.74 7.88 19.43
C TYR A 638 -17.04 6.39 19.14
N ASN A 639 -16.10 5.50 19.44
CA ASN A 639 -16.23 4.07 19.25
C ASN A 639 -17.38 3.48 20.06
N ALA A 640 -17.52 3.90 21.33
CA ALA A 640 -18.62 3.48 22.21
C ALA A 640 -19.98 3.96 21.69
N GLY A 641 -20.03 5.16 21.11
CA GLY A 641 -21.24 5.75 20.52
C GLY A 641 -21.63 5.16 19.16
N LEU A 642 -20.76 4.37 18.52
CA LEU A 642 -21.12 3.68 17.28
C LEU A 642 -22.14 2.57 17.59
N LYS A 643 -23.37 2.77 17.11
CA LYS A 643 -24.39 1.71 17.06
C LYS A 643 -23.79 0.44 16.48
N ARG A 644 -24.10 -0.71 17.07
CA ARG A 644 -23.65 -1.98 16.52
C ARG A 644 -24.19 -2.10 15.09
N VAL A 645 -23.33 -2.44 14.14
CA VAL A 645 -23.78 -2.69 12.76
C VAL A 645 -24.72 -3.90 12.74
N ASP A 646 -24.56 -4.81 13.70
CA ASP A 646 -25.46 -5.91 13.97
C ASP A 646 -26.64 -5.54 14.88
N ASP A 647 -26.83 -4.31 15.36
CA ASP A 647 -28.00 -3.95 16.21
C ASP A 647 -29.30 -4.20 15.45
N GLY A 648 -29.37 -3.79 14.18
CA GLY A 648 -30.53 -4.12 13.35
C GLY A 648 -30.69 -5.63 13.15
N LYS A 649 -29.60 -6.37 12.98
CA LYS A 649 -29.62 -7.83 12.82
C LYS A 649 -29.93 -8.57 14.12
N LEU A 650 -29.56 -8.05 15.29
CA LEU A 650 -29.86 -8.56 16.62
C LEU A 650 -31.29 -8.20 17.05
N CYS A 651 -31.81 -7.05 16.61
CA CYS A 651 -33.21 -6.67 16.79
C CYS A 651 -34.15 -7.47 15.87
N ILE A 652 -33.68 -7.91 14.69
CA ILE A 652 -34.45 -8.75 13.75
C ILE A 652 -34.21 -10.24 14.03
N ALA A 653 -33.02 -10.64 14.50
CA ALA A 653 -32.77 -11.99 14.96
C ALA A 653 -33.58 -12.18 16.24
N ILE A 654 -34.68 -12.92 16.11
CA ILE A 654 -35.47 -13.50 17.19
C ILE A 654 -34.53 -13.83 18.36
N ALA A 655 -34.90 -13.47 19.59
CA ALA A 655 -34.08 -13.65 20.80
C ALA A 655 -33.29 -14.97 20.75
N ALA A 656 -32.00 -14.95 21.11
CA ALA A 656 -31.11 -16.12 20.99
C ALA A 656 -31.66 -17.41 21.66
N SER A 657 -32.64 -17.28 22.56
CA SER A 657 -33.45 -18.34 23.17
C SER A 657 -34.35 -19.10 22.19
N CYS A 658 -34.64 -18.53 21.02
CA CYS A 658 -35.54 -19.06 20.01
C CYS A 658 -34.79 -19.67 18.81
N TRP A 659 -33.45 -19.65 18.83
CA TRP A 659 -32.65 -20.24 17.76
C TRP A 659 -32.67 -21.75 17.88
N SER A 660 -33.08 -22.44 16.83
CA SER A 660 -32.86 -23.88 16.73
C SER A 660 -31.36 -24.17 16.68
N VAL A 661 -30.97 -25.38 17.10
CA VAL A 661 -29.57 -25.83 17.09
C VAL A 661 -28.93 -25.67 15.70
N GLY A 662 -29.70 -25.88 14.63
CA GLY A 662 -29.23 -25.71 13.24
C GLY A 662 -28.94 -24.26 12.84
N VAL A 663 -29.68 -23.28 13.38
CA VAL A 663 -29.46 -21.85 13.10
C VAL A 663 -28.22 -21.33 13.84
N ARG A 664 -28.02 -21.73 15.11
CA ARG A 664 -26.78 -21.45 15.87
C ARG A 664 -25.55 -21.97 15.13
N HIS A 665 -25.62 -23.21 14.66
CA HIS A 665 -24.49 -23.85 13.98
C HIS A 665 -24.10 -23.14 12.69
N ARG A 666 -25.05 -22.61 11.91
CA ARG A 666 -24.76 -21.90 10.66
C ARG A 666 -24.30 -20.45 10.83
N LEU A 667 -24.70 -19.77 11.91
CA LEU A 667 -24.33 -18.37 12.16
C LEU A 667 -22.96 -18.21 12.85
N LEU A 668 -22.53 -19.20 13.64
CA LEU A 668 -21.30 -19.11 14.43
C LEU A 668 -20.08 -19.78 13.77
N LEU A 669 -20.29 -20.61 12.75
CA LEU A 669 -19.23 -21.32 12.00
C LEU A 669 -19.16 -20.87 10.53
N GLY A 670 -19.31 -19.56 10.29
CA GLY A 670 -19.06 -18.96 8.98
C GLY A 670 -17.59 -18.99 8.59
#